data_AF-A0AAV6QGS8-F1
#
_entry.id   AF-A0AAV6QGS8-F1
#
_cell.length_a   1.000
_cell.length_b   1.000
_cell.length_c   1.000
_cell.angle_alpha   90.00
_cell.angle_beta   90.00
_cell.angle_gamma   90.00
#
_symmetry.space_group_name_H-M   'P 1'
#
loop_
_entity.id
_entity.type
_entity.pdbx_description
1 polymer ?
#
loop_
_entity_poly.entity_id
_entity_poly.type
_entity_poly.pdbx_seq_one_letter_code
_entity_poly.pdbx_strand_id
1 'polypeptide(L)'
;MKRHREREGVVVAAADMLWPTFLALVIHVAGASGASYVITADVGTSVGDLRHFWRSTGFCPPLPHTQAHLFDLSVDQQMNLAYVGSVPHGGIQQVRIHWMLELVTAQDIKGQPQYNFTKLDQLIELLWMNGLQPGFELMGSVSNYFTDFEEKSQVVKWRNLIYLIAKRYIDKYGLGSVSQWNFETWNEPNNHDFDNVTVSFQGFLNYYDACSEGLLTASTLLRFGGPGDSCHSPPHSPYCWAMLQHCYNGTNYFTGETGVRIDFIALHKKGGGYSLPILQQEIETMGEIQEHFPRFRNLPVYNDEADPLVGWSKPQEWRADVTYAAMVVKVINQHQELLLTDPNSTINYTLLSNDNAFLSYHPHPFTQRTLTARFQVNNTQPPHVQLIRKPVLTVMGLLALLGETQVLAQVLNVAGTDSGTVGVLASSHTPVMSGGSDSWQATALVYNSDDNSSSTDADDVTISLTGLATQRSLMYVTYYMDNNVSSPYQLWKSMGSPDYPTAQHFRRLRRAQEPLVDGPWDVPAGDTLSIRAKLPVPSVLLVHVCAQPKAVPDQVNGLRFIGITKGQVLIIWSDHCVDSKCIKTFEVEFSTDCETFSRINTRDVIFTSYVHSPVDEGVDGVYRVRAVDYWGKPGPYSLPEKYSEQH
;
A
#
# COMPACT_ATOMS: atom_id res chain seq x y z
N MET A 1 -42.20 -67.46 39.70
CA MET A 1 -41.97 -68.49 38.66
C MET A 1 -40.71 -68.11 37.89
N LYS A 2 -39.57 -68.77 38.19
CA LYS A 2 -38.82 -69.70 37.31
C LYS A 2 -38.24 -69.00 36.06
N ARG A 3 -36.94 -69.03 35.74
CA ARG A 3 -35.77 -69.81 36.21
C ARG A 3 -34.46 -69.17 35.71
N HIS A 4 -33.41 -69.36 36.51
CA HIS A 4 -31.97 -69.27 36.28
C HIS A 4 -31.41 -69.67 34.90
N ARG A 5 -30.28 -69.06 34.50
CA ARG A 5 -28.95 -69.71 34.55
C ARG A 5 -27.76 -68.74 34.37
N GLU A 6 -26.78 -68.90 35.25
CA GLU A 6 -25.42 -68.35 35.24
C GLU A 6 -24.49 -69.15 34.30
N ARG A 7 -23.38 -68.53 33.87
CA ARG A 7 -21.97 -68.99 34.07
C ARG A 7 -20.98 -67.99 33.43
N GLU A 8 -20.00 -67.51 34.22
CA GLU A 8 -18.54 -67.78 34.09
C GLU A 8 -18.00 -67.51 32.67
N GLY A 9 -17.14 -66.53 32.40
CA GLY A 9 -15.85 -66.23 33.05
C GLY A 9 -14.74 -66.47 31.99
N VAL A 10 -13.83 -65.51 31.80
CA VAL A 10 -12.41 -65.63 31.42
C VAL A 10 -11.93 -64.30 30.81
N VAL A 11 -10.93 -63.73 31.50
CA VAL A 11 -10.09 -62.63 31.05
C VAL A 11 -9.04 -63.20 30.09
N VAL A 12 -8.91 -62.61 28.90
CA VAL A 12 -7.73 -62.76 28.06
C VAL A 12 -7.25 -61.38 27.65
N ALA A 13 -6.06 -61.02 28.13
CA ALA A 13 -5.29 -59.91 27.63
C ALA A 13 -4.72 -60.27 26.25
N ALA A 14 -4.87 -59.38 25.27
CA ALA A 14 -4.09 -59.39 24.05
C ALA A 14 -3.70 -57.94 23.73
N ALA A 15 -2.40 -57.73 23.61
CA ALA A 15 -1.76 -56.49 23.25
C ALA A 15 -1.88 -56.21 21.75
N ASP A 16 -1.65 -54.94 21.44
CA ASP A 16 -1.03 -54.40 20.22
C ASP A 16 -1.88 -53.86 19.06
N MET A 17 -1.38 -52.68 18.65
CA MET A 17 -1.42 -52.01 17.35
C MET A 17 -2.59 -51.06 17.03
N LEU A 18 -2.33 -49.81 17.42
CA LEU A 18 -2.81 -48.56 16.82
C LEU A 18 -2.68 -48.56 15.28
N TRP A 19 -3.79 -48.35 14.57
CA TRP A 19 -3.83 -47.70 13.27
C TRP A 19 -4.89 -46.58 13.31
N PRO A 20 -4.56 -45.34 12.91
CA PRO A 20 -5.57 -44.29 12.78
C PRO A 20 -6.31 -44.48 11.46
N THR A 21 -7.59 -44.85 11.52
CA THR A 21 -8.49 -44.74 10.38
C THR A 21 -8.83 -43.27 10.16
N PHE A 22 -8.24 -42.66 9.13
CA PHE A 22 -8.68 -41.38 8.59
C PHE A 22 -10.10 -41.56 8.02
N LEU A 23 -11.12 -41.13 8.76
CA LEU A 23 -12.47 -40.97 8.22
C LEU A 23 -12.53 -39.61 7.52
N ALA A 24 -12.23 -39.59 6.23
CA ALA A 24 -12.49 -38.43 5.38
C ALA A 24 -14.01 -38.27 5.21
N LEU A 25 -14.63 -37.43 6.02
CA LEU A 25 -16.00 -36.98 5.81
C LEU A 25 -15.99 -35.99 4.63
N VAL A 26 -16.14 -36.50 3.41
CA VAL A 26 -16.40 -35.68 2.22
C VAL A 26 -17.85 -35.21 2.28
N ILE A 27 -18.07 -34.01 2.79
CA ILE A 27 -19.33 -33.30 2.56
C ILE A 27 -19.22 -32.70 1.15
N HIS A 28 -19.82 -33.37 0.16
CA HIS A 28 -20.05 -32.78 -1.15
C HIS A 28 -21.14 -31.71 -1.02
N VAL A 29 -20.73 -30.46 -0.83
CA VAL A 29 -21.55 -29.33 -1.25
C VAL A 29 -21.37 -29.23 -2.76
N ALA A 30 -22.43 -29.53 -3.51
CA ALA A 30 -22.47 -29.31 -4.95
C ALA A 30 -22.50 -27.79 -5.20
N GLY A 31 -21.33 -27.16 -5.24
CA GLY A 31 -21.16 -25.83 -5.83
C GLY A 31 -21.24 -25.94 -7.35
N ALA A 32 -21.85 -24.95 -8.00
CA ALA A 32 -21.79 -24.84 -9.46
C ALA A 32 -20.32 -24.78 -9.90
N SER A 33 -19.98 -25.51 -10.97
CA SER A 33 -18.62 -25.50 -11.53
C SER A 33 -18.35 -24.13 -12.13
N GLY A 34 -17.36 -23.40 -11.59
CA GLY A 34 -16.80 -22.23 -12.25
C GLY A 34 -16.10 -22.58 -13.56
N ALA A 35 -15.58 -21.56 -14.25
CA ALA A 35 -14.78 -21.72 -15.45
C ALA A 35 -13.41 -22.34 -15.11
N SER A 36 -12.74 -22.90 -16.12
CA SER A 36 -11.39 -23.44 -15.98
C SER A 36 -10.40 -22.59 -16.75
N TYR A 37 -9.35 -22.16 -16.05
CA TYR A 37 -8.29 -21.32 -16.60
C TYR A 37 -6.95 -22.03 -16.55
N VAL A 38 -6.20 -21.94 -17.64
CA VAL A 38 -4.79 -22.33 -17.71
C VAL A 38 -3.98 -21.06 -17.88
N ILE A 39 -3.08 -20.81 -16.93
CA ILE A 39 -2.17 -19.68 -16.96
C ILE A 39 -0.75 -20.22 -17.14
N THR A 40 -0.04 -19.71 -18.13
CA THR A 40 1.37 -20.04 -18.37
C THR A 40 2.19 -18.76 -18.29
N ALA A 41 3.23 -18.75 -17.45
CA ALA A 41 4.19 -17.66 -17.34
C ALA A 41 5.60 -18.20 -17.67
N ASP A 42 6.18 -17.75 -18.78
CA ASP A 42 7.52 -18.14 -19.20
C ASP A 42 8.56 -17.20 -18.62
N VAL A 43 9.19 -17.63 -17.51
CA VAL A 43 10.14 -16.79 -16.76
C VAL A 43 11.44 -16.54 -17.53
N GLY A 44 11.69 -17.27 -18.62
CA GLY A 44 12.84 -17.06 -19.50
C GLY A 44 12.62 -15.99 -20.57
N THR A 45 11.37 -15.58 -20.82
CA THR A 45 11.02 -14.64 -21.89
C THR A 45 10.59 -13.29 -21.28
N SER A 46 11.50 -12.31 -21.30
CA SER A 46 11.20 -10.92 -20.92
C SER A 46 10.34 -10.23 -21.99
N VAL A 47 9.32 -9.49 -21.54
CA VAL A 47 8.46 -8.66 -22.41
C VAL A 47 8.62 -7.15 -22.17
N GLY A 48 9.34 -6.76 -21.11
CA GLY A 48 9.63 -5.37 -20.79
C GLY A 48 9.91 -5.13 -19.31
N ASP A 49 10.06 -3.86 -18.93
CA ASP A 49 10.19 -3.44 -17.54
C ASP A 49 8.83 -3.51 -16.82
N LEU A 50 8.83 -4.05 -15.60
CA LEU A 50 7.71 -3.93 -14.67
C LEU A 50 8.06 -2.89 -13.61
N ARG A 51 7.70 -1.63 -13.88
CA ARG A 51 7.85 -0.55 -12.89
C ARG A 51 6.76 -0.68 -11.82
N HIS A 52 7.13 -0.48 -10.57
CA HIS A 52 6.17 -0.48 -9.45
C HIS A 52 5.52 0.90 -9.32
N PHE A 53 4.70 1.27 -10.29
CA PHE A 53 4.07 2.59 -10.41
C PHE A 53 2.95 2.84 -9.39
N TRP A 54 2.51 1.81 -8.65
CA TRP A 54 1.38 1.84 -7.72
C TRP A 54 1.75 2.14 -6.25
N ARG A 55 3.01 2.46 -5.95
CA ARG A 55 3.55 2.58 -4.58
C ARG A 55 3.19 3.90 -3.90
N SER A 56 1.93 4.31 -4.02
CA SER A 56 1.40 5.56 -3.47
C SER A 56 0.04 5.34 -2.81
N THR A 57 -0.17 6.09 -1.73
CA THR A 57 -1.47 6.26 -1.09
C THR A 57 -1.68 7.74 -0.75
N GLY A 58 -2.82 8.09 -0.16
CA GLY A 58 -3.11 9.45 0.25
C GLY A 58 -4.25 9.56 1.25
N PHE A 59 -4.42 10.73 1.83
CA PHE A 59 -5.56 11.08 2.66
C PHE A 59 -5.74 12.61 2.79
N CYS A 60 -6.90 13.01 3.29
CA CYS A 60 -7.22 14.38 3.67
C CYS A 60 -7.56 14.47 5.17
N PRO A 61 -6.95 15.39 5.95
CA PRO A 61 -7.35 15.63 7.33
C PRO A 61 -8.77 16.21 7.41
N PRO A 62 -9.54 15.93 8.48
CA PRO A 62 -10.90 16.45 8.62
C PRO A 62 -10.91 17.95 8.94
N LEU A 63 -12.07 18.58 8.76
CA LEU A 63 -12.32 19.94 9.23
C LEU A 63 -12.19 20.06 10.77
N PRO A 64 -11.81 21.26 11.28
CA PRO A 64 -11.34 22.41 10.51
C PRO A 64 -9.86 22.26 10.09
N HIS A 65 -9.52 22.58 8.83
CA HIS A 65 -8.17 22.35 8.29
C HIS A 65 -7.07 23.14 9.01
N THR A 66 -7.38 24.32 9.56
CA THR A 66 -6.45 25.08 10.45
C THR A 66 -6.00 24.30 11.70
N GLN A 67 -6.69 23.20 12.03
CA GLN A 67 -6.34 22.28 13.11
C GLN A 67 -5.91 20.89 12.62
N ALA A 68 -5.56 20.74 11.33
CA ALA A 68 -5.13 19.47 10.72
C ALA A 68 -4.03 18.75 11.52
N HIS A 69 -3.10 19.51 12.11
CA HIS A 69 -2.07 18.97 13.02
C HIS A 69 -2.59 18.11 14.19
N LEU A 70 -3.82 18.34 14.68
CA LEU A 70 -4.42 17.50 15.73
C LEU A 70 -4.75 16.10 15.21
N PHE A 71 -5.04 15.98 13.91
CA PHE A 71 -5.26 14.71 13.22
C PHE A 71 -3.95 14.11 12.72
N ASP A 72 -3.16 14.88 11.97
CA ASP A 72 -1.94 14.40 11.29
C ASP A 72 -0.85 13.94 12.25
N LEU A 73 -0.79 14.52 13.45
CA LEU A 73 0.18 14.18 14.49
C LEU A 73 -0.42 13.34 15.62
N SER A 74 -1.70 12.95 15.51
CA SER A 74 -2.37 12.09 16.47
C SER A 74 -1.69 10.73 16.59
N VAL A 75 -1.89 10.05 17.72
CA VAL A 75 -1.41 8.66 17.91
C VAL A 75 -2.04 7.74 16.86
N ASP A 76 -3.30 7.96 16.49
CA ASP A 76 -3.98 7.24 15.42
C ASP A 76 -3.19 7.31 14.12
N GLN A 77 -2.75 8.50 13.72
CA GLN A 77 -2.04 8.69 12.47
C GLN A 77 -0.59 8.22 12.54
N GLN A 78 0.07 8.33 13.71
CA GLN A 78 1.37 7.71 13.95
C GLN A 78 1.32 6.19 13.75
N MET A 79 0.29 5.52 14.29
CA MET A 79 0.07 4.10 14.05
C MET A 79 -0.27 3.83 12.58
N ASN A 80 -1.14 4.65 11.98
CA ASN A 80 -1.57 4.45 10.59
C ASN A 80 -0.39 4.50 9.61
N LEU A 81 0.46 5.54 9.71
CA LEU A 81 1.67 5.66 8.91
C LEU A 81 2.69 4.58 9.20
N ALA A 82 2.73 4.02 10.42
CA ALA A 82 3.51 2.82 10.72
C ALA A 82 3.00 1.57 9.99
N TYR A 83 1.68 1.38 9.89
CA TYR A 83 1.12 0.30 9.08
C TYR A 83 1.42 0.50 7.59
N VAL A 84 1.29 1.73 7.08
CA VAL A 84 1.61 2.08 5.67
C VAL A 84 3.09 1.82 5.36
N GLY A 85 4.00 2.32 6.21
CA GLY A 85 5.45 2.12 6.06
C GLY A 85 5.91 0.68 6.34
N SER A 86 5.06 -0.16 6.94
CA SER A 86 5.40 -1.56 7.22
C SER A 86 5.22 -2.52 6.03
N VAL A 87 4.75 -2.02 4.89
CA VAL A 87 4.66 -2.80 3.66
C VAL A 87 6.08 -3.14 3.20
N PRO A 88 6.44 -4.42 3.04
CA PRO A 88 7.81 -4.84 2.77
C PRO A 88 8.36 -4.24 1.48
N HIS A 89 9.69 -4.10 1.42
CA HIS A 89 10.45 -3.63 0.26
C HIS A 89 9.95 -2.27 -0.29
N GLY A 90 9.43 -1.41 0.60
CA GLY A 90 8.84 -0.13 0.21
C GLY A 90 7.66 -0.29 -0.75
N GLY A 91 6.80 -1.30 -0.56
CA GLY A 91 5.62 -1.51 -1.40
C GLY A 91 4.60 -0.36 -1.37
N ILE A 92 4.73 0.56 -0.40
CA ILE A 92 4.21 1.92 -0.44
C ILE A 92 5.35 2.87 -0.08
N GLN A 93 5.56 3.91 -0.87
CA GLN A 93 6.64 4.89 -0.64
C GLN A 93 6.09 6.30 -0.46
N GLN A 94 5.06 6.67 -1.22
CA GLN A 94 4.46 7.99 -1.16
C GLN A 94 3.16 8.02 -0.34
N VAL A 95 2.97 9.09 0.43
CA VAL A 95 1.68 9.49 1.01
C VAL A 95 1.35 10.91 0.55
N ARG A 96 0.35 11.07 -0.33
CA ARG A 96 -0.21 12.36 -0.76
C ARG A 96 -1.14 12.91 0.32
N ILE A 97 -0.85 14.11 0.85
CA ILE A 97 -1.53 14.64 2.04
C ILE A 97 -2.06 16.04 1.73
N HIS A 98 -3.38 16.19 1.82
CA HIS A 98 -4.00 17.49 1.66
C HIS A 98 -3.69 18.42 2.84
N TRP A 99 -3.78 19.73 2.60
CA TRP A 99 -3.72 20.76 3.64
C TRP A 99 -2.42 20.80 4.47
N MET A 100 -1.32 20.25 3.96
CA MET A 100 -0.02 20.27 4.66
C MET A 100 0.43 21.68 5.04
N LEU A 101 0.07 22.71 4.28
CA LEU A 101 0.47 24.10 4.59
C LEU A 101 -0.36 24.71 5.72
N GLU A 102 -1.43 24.07 6.20
CA GLU A 102 -2.09 24.45 7.47
C GLU A 102 -1.28 24.05 8.71
N LEU A 103 -0.25 23.21 8.56
CA LEU A 103 0.69 22.90 9.63
C LEU A 103 1.76 23.99 9.77
N VAL A 104 1.77 24.97 8.86
CA VAL A 104 2.59 26.17 8.96
C VAL A 104 1.73 27.31 9.50
N THR A 105 2.22 28.02 10.52
CA THR A 105 1.57 29.24 11.01
C THR A 105 2.41 30.45 10.63
N ALA A 106 1.77 31.55 10.23
CA ALA A 106 2.45 32.81 9.94
C ALA A 106 2.05 33.91 10.94
N GLN A 107 3.01 34.77 11.29
CA GLN A 107 2.77 36.02 12.00
C GLN A 107 3.34 37.17 11.17
N ASP A 108 2.58 38.25 10.99
CA ASP A 108 3.09 39.44 10.32
C ASP A 108 3.92 40.27 11.30
N ILE A 109 5.22 40.44 11.01
CA ILE A 109 6.10 41.32 11.76
C ILE A 109 6.63 42.40 10.82
N LYS A 110 6.10 43.62 10.96
CA LYS A 110 6.49 44.80 10.17
C LYS A 110 6.32 44.62 8.65
N GLY A 111 5.27 43.94 8.23
CA GLY A 111 4.95 43.70 6.81
C GLY A 111 5.61 42.45 6.22
N GLN A 112 6.38 41.70 7.02
CA GLN A 112 7.07 40.48 6.61
C GLN A 112 6.55 39.28 7.41
N PRO A 113 6.16 38.18 6.74
CA PRO A 113 5.71 36.98 7.44
C PRO A 113 6.88 36.28 8.13
N GLN A 114 6.69 35.93 9.40
CA GLN A 114 7.50 34.95 10.11
C GLN A 114 6.73 33.63 10.21
N TYR A 115 7.33 32.57 9.70
CA TYR A 115 6.71 31.25 9.65
C TYR A 115 7.20 30.35 10.78
N ASN A 116 6.28 29.57 11.35
CA ASN A 116 6.59 28.48 12.26
C ASN A 116 6.28 27.15 11.58
N PHE A 117 7.32 26.36 11.30
CA PHE A 117 7.24 25.07 10.62
C PHE A 117 7.15 23.87 11.57
N THR A 118 7.09 24.08 12.89
CA THR A 118 7.26 23.01 13.90
C THR A 118 6.34 21.80 13.63
N LYS A 119 5.07 22.02 13.31
CA LYS A 119 4.12 20.93 13.08
C LYS A 119 4.35 20.23 11.75
N LEU A 120 4.69 20.99 10.70
CA LEU A 120 5.04 20.42 9.40
C LEU A 120 6.33 19.59 9.52
N ASP A 121 7.32 20.06 10.27
CA ASP A 121 8.55 19.31 10.52
C ASP A 121 8.29 17.98 11.22
N GLN A 122 7.37 17.96 12.19
CA GLN A 122 6.94 16.74 12.89
C GLN A 122 6.25 15.75 11.93
N LEU A 123 5.39 16.23 11.02
CA LEU A 123 4.76 15.37 10.02
C LEU A 123 5.78 14.80 9.03
N ILE A 124 6.68 15.62 8.51
CA ILE A 124 7.72 15.15 7.58
C ILE A 124 8.66 14.15 8.26
N GLU A 125 9.02 14.39 9.52
CA GLU A 125 9.83 13.44 10.31
C GLU A 125 9.08 12.12 10.55
N LEU A 126 7.77 12.19 10.82
CA LEU A 126 6.92 11.02 10.95
C LEU A 126 6.86 10.21 9.64
N LEU A 127 6.76 10.84 8.48
CA LEU A 127 6.86 10.12 7.19
C LEU A 127 8.25 9.49 7.02
N TRP A 128 9.31 10.28 7.22
CA TRP A 128 10.70 9.85 7.05
C TRP A 128 11.05 8.62 7.92
N MET A 129 10.69 8.63 9.21
CA MET A 129 10.99 7.51 10.11
C MET A 129 10.18 6.22 9.81
N ASN A 130 9.15 6.33 8.96
CA ASN A 130 8.38 5.21 8.43
C ASN A 130 8.87 4.77 7.04
N GLY A 131 9.96 5.35 6.50
CA GLY A 131 10.44 5.07 5.15
C GLY A 131 9.54 5.64 4.05
N LEU A 132 8.70 6.63 4.40
CA LEU A 132 7.74 7.26 3.50
C LEU A 132 8.20 8.66 3.09
N GLN A 133 7.72 9.11 1.94
CA GLN A 133 7.90 10.47 1.42
C GLN A 133 6.55 11.14 1.15
N PRO A 134 6.47 12.48 1.25
CA PRO A 134 5.24 13.20 0.95
C PRO A 134 4.98 13.25 -0.57
N GLY A 135 3.73 13.02 -0.96
CA GLY A 135 3.14 13.71 -2.10
C GLY A 135 2.79 15.10 -1.59
N PHE A 136 3.64 16.07 -1.88
CA PHE A 136 3.69 17.36 -1.19
C PHE A 136 2.80 18.36 -1.94
N GLU A 137 1.51 18.29 -1.68
CA GLU A 137 0.56 19.29 -2.17
C GLU A 137 0.85 20.63 -1.50
N LEU A 138 1.06 21.68 -2.30
CA LEU A 138 1.29 23.04 -1.83
C LEU A 138 -0.03 23.70 -1.42
N MET A 139 -0.79 23.01 -0.57
CA MET A 139 -2.20 23.27 -0.26
C MET A 139 -2.37 23.83 1.15
N GLY A 140 -3.02 24.99 1.26
CA GLY A 140 -3.40 25.62 2.53
C GLY A 140 -3.27 27.14 2.55
N SER A 141 -3.93 27.77 3.52
CA SER A 141 -3.94 29.22 3.75
C SER A 141 -2.86 29.70 4.72
N VAL A 142 -2.14 28.77 5.37
CA VAL A 142 -1.11 29.04 6.38
C VAL A 142 -1.74 29.79 7.57
N SER A 143 -2.70 29.15 8.24
CA SER A 143 -3.48 29.75 9.33
C SER A 143 -4.21 31.04 8.92
N ASN A 144 -4.85 31.04 7.75
CA ASN A 144 -5.56 32.16 7.13
C ASN A 144 -4.69 33.40 6.81
N TYR A 145 -3.37 33.26 6.71
CA TYR A 145 -2.49 34.37 6.32
C TYR A 145 -2.64 34.73 4.84
N PHE A 146 -2.77 33.71 3.99
CA PHE A 146 -3.04 33.86 2.57
C PHE A 146 -4.54 33.74 2.32
N THR A 147 -5.10 34.72 1.61
CA THR A 147 -6.54 34.88 1.40
C THR A 147 -6.90 35.17 -0.06
N ASP A 148 -5.96 35.64 -0.88
CA ASP A 148 -6.23 36.05 -2.26
C ASP A 148 -4.95 35.98 -3.12
N PHE A 149 -4.96 35.14 -4.15
CA PHE A 149 -3.84 34.98 -5.08
C PHE A 149 -3.88 35.92 -6.31
N GLU A 150 -4.82 36.85 -6.39
CA GLU A 150 -4.70 38.01 -7.28
C GLU A 150 -3.91 39.16 -6.65
N GLU A 151 -3.85 39.21 -5.32
CA GLU A 151 -3.10 40.22 -4.58
C GLU A 151 -1.59 39.98 -4.72
N LYS A 152 -0.93 40.89 -5.46
CA LYS A 152 0.50 40.81 -5.78
C LYS A 152 1.38 40.59 -4.55
N SER A 153 1.06 41.24 -3.43
CA SER A 153 1.84 41.08 -2.20
C SER A 153 1.76 39.67 -1.63
N GLN A 154 0.64 38.97 -1.77
CA GLN A 154 0.47 37.58 -1.35
C GLN A 154 1.17 36.61 -2.29
N VAL A 155 1.06 36.81 -3.61
CA VAL A 155 1.74 35.97 -4.61
C VAL A 155 3.26 35.95 -4.41
N VAL A 156 3.87 37.12 -4.15
CA VAL A 156 5.31 37.21 -3.86
C VAL A 156 5.68 36.54 -2.53
N LYS A 157 4.86 36.74 -1.49
CA LYS A 157 5.08 36.08 -0.18
C LYS A 157 4.92 34.57 -0.28
N TRP A 158 4.00 34.08 -1.10
CA TRP A 158 3.79 32.66 -1.36
C TRP A 158 5.02 32.02 -2.00
N ARG A 159 5.53 32.63 -3.07
CA ARG A 159 6.78 32.17 -3.72
C ARG A 159 7.92 32.04 -2.72
N ASN A 160 8.08 33.03 -1.83
CA ASN A 160 9.13 32.99 -0.81
C ASN A 160 8.88 31.88 0.23
N LEU A 161 7.63 31.65 0.65
CA LEU A 161 7.28 30.52 1.51
C LEU A 161 7.68 29.19 0.88
N ILE A 162 7.34 28.97 -0.40
CA ILE A 162 7.67 27.73 -1.12
C ILE A 162 9.19 27.53 -1.20
N TYR A 163 9.95 28.59 -1.51
CA TYR A 163 11.41 28.55 -1.46
C TYR A 163 11.94 28.16 -0.06
N LEU A 164 11.40 28.76 1.00
CA LEU A 164 11.81 28.47 2.38
C LEU A 164 11.50 27.03 2.79
N ILE A 165 10.34 26.50 2.40
CA ILE A 165 9.94 25.10 2.62
C ILE A 165 10.93 24.15 1.95
N ALA A 166 11.16 24.34 0.65
CA ALA A 166 12.05 23.50 -0.13
C ALA A 166 13.48 23.55 0.42
N LYS A 167 14.00 24.76 0.68
CA LYS A 167 15.35 24.95 1.25
C LYS A 167 15.48 24.29 2.63
N ARG A 168 14.48 24.47 3.51
CA ARG A 168 14.45 23.87 4.85
C ARG A 168 14.60 22.35 4.79
N TYR A 169 13.83 21.69 3.92
CA TYR A 169 13.84 20.23 3.83
C TYR A 169 15.03 19.69 3.04
N ILE A 170 15.54 20.42 2.05
CA ILE A 170 16.84 20.10 1.42
C ILE A 170 17.95 20.13 2.48
N ASP A 171 17.96 21.13 3.36
CA ASP A 171 18.97 21.24 4.40
C ASP A 171 18.83 20.14 5.48
N LYS A 172 17.61 19.69 5.79
CA LYS A 172 17.36 18.64 6.81
C LYS A 172 17.58 17.22 6.27
N TYR A 173 17.12 16.91 5.05
CA TYR A 173 17.08 15.53 4.51
C TYR A 173 18.00 15.32 3.30
N GLY A 174 18.60 16.39 2.77
CA GLY A 174 19.46 16.33 1.59
C GLY A 174 18.68 16.40 0.28
N LEU A 175 19.32 17.01 -0.73
CA LEU A 175 18.70 17.20 -2.05
C LEU A 175 18.33 15.87 -2.72
N GLY A 176 19.13 14.81 -2.55
CA GLY A 176 18.87 13.51 -3.16
C GLY A 176 17.58 12.84 -2.68
N SER A 177 17.13 13.14 -1.47
CA SER A 177 15.83 12.69 -0.95
C SER A 177 14.70 13.62 -1.39
N VAL A 178 14.88 14.94 -1.24
CA VAL A 178 13.80 15.92 -1.53
C VAL A 178 13.49 16.03 -3.02
N SER A 179 14.46 15.77 -3.91
CA SER A 179 14.19 15.72 -5.36
C SER A 179 13.28 14.55 -5.77
N GLN A 180 13.11 13.56 -4.90
CA GLN A 180 12.20 12.44 -5.13
C GLN A 180 10.76 12.76 -4.68
N TRP A 181 10.53 13.85 -3.96
CA TRP A 181 9.18 14.27 -3.58
C TRP A 181 8.44 14.78 -4.81
N ASN A 182 7.15 14.48 -4.89
CA ASN A 182 6.27 15.04 -5.90
C ASN A 182 5.61 16.28 -5.28
N PHE A 183 6.15 17.47 -5.56
CA PHE A 183 5.45 18.70 -5.21
C PHE A 183 4.30 18.90 -6.19
N GLU A 184 3.14 19.25 -5.66
CA GLU A 184 1.91 19.28 -6.44
C GLU A 184 1.11 20.56 -6.15
N THR A 185 0.24 20.91 -7.09
CA THR A 185 -0.73 22.01 -6.94
C THR A 185 -1.73 21.75 -5.80
N TRP A 186 -2.63 22.71 -5.59
CA TRP A 186 -3.77 22.52 -4.70
C TRP A 186 -4.69 21.45 -5.28
N ASN A 187 -5.23 20.57 -4.43
CA ASN A 187 -6.14 19.49 -4.82
C ASN A 187 -7.38 19.98 -5.57
N GLU A 188 -7.75 19.30 -6.66
CA GLU A 188 -9.02 19.46 -7.39
C GLU A 188 -9.51 20.92 -7.47
N PRO A 189 -8.74 21.84 -8.07
CA PRO A 189 -9.05 23.27 -8.07
C PRO A 189 -10.44 23.58 -8.64
N ASN A 190 -10.97 22.73 -9.52
CA ASN A 190 -12.30 22.88 -10.08
C ASN A 190 -13.44 22.55 -9.10
N ASN A 191 -13.16 21.81 -8.03
CA ASN A 191 -14.13 21.49 -6.97
C ASN A 191 -14.26 22.64 -5.95
N HIS A 192 -13.44 23.69 -6.08
CA HIS A 192 -13.49 24.91 -5.27
C HIS A 192 -13.32 24.69 -3.75
N ASP A 193 -12.61 23.63 -3.34
CA ASP A 193 -12.28 23.39 -1.94
C ASP A 193 -11.05 24.21 -1.50
N PHE A 194 -11.23 25.54 -1.44
CA PHE A 194 -10.20 26.52 -1.08
C PHE A 194 -10.37 27.11 0.34
N ASP A 195 -11.26 26.54 1.17
CA ASP A 195 -11.72 27.12 2.43
C ASP A 195 -12.10 28.62 2.25
N ASN A 196 -11.42 29.53 2.96
CA ASN A 196 -11.67 30.97 2.93
C ASN A 196 -10.75 31.71 1.94
N VAL A 197 -9.96 30.99 1.14
CA VAL A 197 -9.06 31.58 0.15
C VAL A 197 -9.84 31.87 -1.14
N THR A 198 -9.77 33.11 -1.61
CA THR A 198 -10.30 33.48 -2.92
C THR A 198 -9.29 33.06 -3.99
N VAL A 199 -9.65 32.05 -4.77
CA VAL A 199 -8.83 31.55 -5.88
C VAL A 199 -9.64 31.67 -7.17
N SER A 200 -9.43 32.75 -7.91
CA SER A 200 -9.97 32.89 -9.27
C SER A 200 -9.11 32.08 -10.27
N PHE A 201 -9.51 32.02 -11.53
CA PHE A 201 -8.67 31.45 -12.59
C PHE A 201 -7.30 32.12 -12.65
N GLN A 202 -7.25 33.46 -12.65
CA GLN A 202 -5.98 34.19 -12.69
C GLN A 202 -5.19 34.01 -11.39
N GLY A 203 -5.88 34.00 -10.24
CA GLY A 203 -5.26 33.72 -8.95
C GLY A 203 -4.60 32.34 -8.91
N PHE A 204 -5.24 31.32 -9.47
CA PHE A 204 -4.66 29.97 -9.56
C PHE A 204 -3.41 29.93 -10.43
N LEU A 205 -3.38 30.64 -11.57
CA LEU A 205 -2.18 30.73 -12.41
C LEU A 205 -1.04 31.49 -11.70
N ASN A 206 -1.35 32.56 -10.98
CA ASN A 206 -0.35 33.28 -10.17
C ASN A 206 0.21 32.41 -9.04
N TYR A 207 -0.66 31.64 -8.38
CA TYR A 207 -0.29 30.64 -7.38
C TYR A 207 0.65 29.58 -7.98
N TYR A 208 0.30 29.06 -9.16
CA TYR A 208 1.11 28.06 -9.87
C TYR A 208 2.53 28.59 -10.14
N ASP A 209 2.64 29.80 -10.68
CA ASP A 209 3.92 30.45 -10.97
C ASP A 209 4.73 30.67 -9.68
N ALA A 210 4.07 31.03 -8.58
CA ALA A 210 4.73 31.23 -7.29
C ALA A 210 5.29 29.92 -6.74
N CYS A 211 4.56 28.81 -6.89
CA CYS A 211 5.04 27.47 -6.56
C CYS A 211 6.23 27.06 -7.43
N SER A 212 6.08 27.18 -8.75
CA SER A 212 7.11 26.80 -9.72
C SER A 212 8.41 27.56 -9.50
N GLU A 213 8.34 28.89 -9.38
CA GLU A 213 9.52 29.74 -9.17
C GLU A 213 10.12 29.59 -7.77
N GLY A 214 9.30 29.32 -6.74
CA GLY A 214 9.78 29.07 -5.38
C GLY A 214 10.64 27.81 -5.31
N LEU A 215 10.15 26.71 -5.91
CA LEU A 215 10.88 25.45 -6.01
C LEU A 215 12.12 25.57 -6.87
N LEU A 216 12.01 26.19 -8.06
CA LEU A 216 13.14 26.43 -8.98
C LEU A 216 14.27 27.23 -8.31
N THR A 217 13.91 28.25 -7.52
CA THR A 217 14.88 29.06 -6.77
C THR A 217 15.62 28.22 -5.70
N ALA A 218 14.96 27.22 -5.11
CA ALA A 218 15.58 26.33 -4.14
C ALA A 218 16.50 25.30 -4.81
N SER A 219 16.02 24.66 -5.88
CA SER A 219 16.83 23.77 -6.74
C SER A 219 16.08 23.42 -8.03
N THR A 220 16.82 23.36 -9.14
CA THR A 220 16.28 22.95 -10.45
C THR A 220 15.90 21.46 -10.49
N LEU A 221 16.38 20.64 -9.55
CA LEU A 221 16.12 19.20 -9.48
C LEU A 221 14.80 18.83 -8.78
N LEU A 222 14.11 19.79 -8.16
CA LEU A 222 12.80 19.54 -7.58
C LEU A 222 11.74 19.43 -8.67
N ARG A 223 10.81 18.49 -8.51
CA ARG A 223 9.71 18.23 -9.45
C ARG A 223 8.44 18.92 -9.00
N PHE A 224 7.72 19.55 -9.93
CA PHE A 224 6.44 20.21 -9.68
C PHE A 224 5.43 19.91 -10.79
N GLY A 225 4.21 19.53 -10.43
CA GLY A 225 3.15 19.17 -11.38
C GLY A 225 1.75 19.41 -10.83
N GLY A 226 0.75 19.03 -11.62
CA GLY A 226 -0.67 19.24 -11.33
C GLY A 226 -1.56 18.94 -12.55
N PRO A 227 -2.86 19.31 -12.54
CA PRO A 227 -3.53 20.04 -11.47
C PRO A 227 -4.04 19.16 -10.32
N GLY A 228 -4.00 17.83 -10.45
CA GLY A 228 -4.63 16.91 -9.48
C GLY A 228 -6.15 17.04 -9.52
N ASP A 229 -6.74 16.89 -10.71
CA ASP A 229 -8.18 17.12 -10.97
C ASP A 229 -8.73 16.11 -11.99
N SER A 230 -10.05 16.03 -12.11
CA SER A 230 -10.74 15.19 -13.09
C SER A 230 -10.47 15.60 -14.53
N CYS A 231 -10.12 16.86 -14.81
CA CYS A 231 -9.83 17.37 -16.17
C CYS A 231 -10.86 16.93 -17.23
N HIS A 232 -12.15 17.08 -16.93
CA HIS A 232 -13.23 16.84 -17.90
C HIS A 232 -13.09 17.78 -19.10
N SER A 233 -13.49 17.31 -20.28
CA SER A 233 -13.39 18.08 -21.53
C SER A 233 -14.03 19.47 -21.38
N PRO A 234 -13.45 20.52 -22.01
CA PRO A 234 -13.98 21.87 -21.92
C PRO A 234 -15.48 21.94 -22.26
N PRO A 235 -16.27 22.76 -21.57
CA PRO A 235 -15.87 23.78 -20.59
C PRO A 235 -15.92 23.30 -19.12
N HIS A 236 -15.89 22.00 -18.83
CA HIS A 236 -16.25 21.46 -17.50
C HIS A 236 -15.16 21.57 -16.42
N SER A 237 -13.87 21.45 -16.79
CA SER A 237 -12.74 21.60 -15.87
C SER A 237 -11.83 22.79 -16.23
N PRO A 238 -12.34 24.04 -16.21
CA PRO A 238 -11.61 25.21 -16.70
C PRO A 238 -10.28 25.47 -15.98
N TYR A 239 -10.15 25.15 -14.69
CA TYR A 239 -8.86 25.30 -13.99
C TYR A 239 -7.76 24.42 -14.58
N CYS A 240 -8.08 23.14 -14.85
CA CYS A 240 -7.14 22.21 -15.48
C CYS A 240 -6.67 22.71 -16.85
N TRP A 241 -7.62 23.02 -17.74
CA TRP A 241 -7.31 23.47 -19.10
C TRP A 241 -6.60 24.83 -19.13
N ALA A 242 -6.97 25.76 -18.25
CA ALA A 242 -6.28 27.05 -18.12
C ALA A 242 -4.83 26.87 -17.65
N MET A 243 -4.59 26.01 -16.66
CA MET A 243 -3.24 25.74 -16.16
C MET A 243 -2.36 25.08 -17.24
N LEU A 244 -2.88 24.06 -17.94
CA LEU A 244 -2.15 23.41 -19.03
C LEU A 244 -1.83 24.39 -20.16
N GLN A 245 -2.79 25.24 -20.56
CA GLN A 245 -2.58 26.30 -21.53
C GLN A 245 -1.50 27.30 -21.08
N HIS A 246 -1.56 27.72 -19.81
CA HIS A 246 -0.60 28.64 -19.20
C HIS A 246 0.81 28.05 -19.17
N CYS A 247 0.97 26.79 -18.77
CA CYS A 247 2.27 26.10 -18.81
C CYS A 247 2.78 25.97 -20.25
N TYR A 248 1.88 25.75 -21.21
CA TYR A 248 2.26 25.58 -22.61
C TYR A 248 2.75 26.89 -23.24
N ASN A 249 1.97 27.97 -23.17
CA ASN A 249 2.32 29.23 -23.85
C ASN A 249 1.84 30.51 -23.13
N GLY A 250 1.46 30.39 -21.86
CA GLY A 250 1.16 31.54 -21.00
C GLY A 250 2.40 32.37 -20.71
N THR A 251 2.24 33.39 -19.87
CA THR A 251 3.35 34.26 -19.46
C THR A 251 3.59 34.08 -17.97
N ASN A 252 4.78 33.63 -17.60
CA ASN A 252 5.16 33.46 -16.19
C ASN A 252 5.06 34.82 -15.46
N TYR A 253 4.34 34.83 -14.34
CA TYR A 253 4.06 36.01 -13.52
C TYR A 253 5.33 36.75 -13.05
N PHE A 254 6.41 36.01 -12.76
CA PHE A 254 7.63 36.57 -12.18
C PHE A 254 8.69 36.92 -13.22
N THR A 255 8.86 36.09 -14.25
CA THR A 255 9.94 36.23 -15.24
C THR A 255 9.48 36.93 -16.52
N GLY A 256 8.18 36.90 -16.82
CA GLY A 256 7.64 37.37 -18.09
C GLY A 256 7.97 36.46 -19.28
N GLU A 257 8.59 35.31 -19.03
CA GLU A 257 8.90 34.32 -20.08
C GLU A 257 7.64 33.60 -20.56
N THR A 258 7.67 33.13 -21.81
CA THR A 258 6.57 32.36 -22.40
C THR A 258 6.68 30.87 -22.03
N GLY A 259 5.60 30.32 -21.49
CA GLY A 259 5.54 28.98 -20.93
C GLY A 259 6.04 28.94 -19.49
N VAL A 260 5.54 27.97 -18.74
CA VAL A 260 5.90 27.74 -17.34
C VAL A 260 6.24 26.26 -17.17
N ARG A 261 7.25 25.98 -16.34
CA ARG A 261 7.67 24.61 -16.02
C ARG A 261 6.46 23.80 -15.52
N ILE A 262 6.30 22.61 -16.08
CA ILE A 262 5.47 21.51 -15.58
C ILE A 262 6.26 20.21 -15.75
N ASP A 263 6.51 19.50 -14.64
CA ASP A 263 7.35 18.30 -14.64
C ASP A 263 6.54 17.00 -14.74
N PHE A 264 5.24 17.04 -14.40
CA PHE A 264 4.29 15.94 -14.58
C PHE A 264 2.85 16.48 -14.65
N ILE A 265 1.94 15.69 -15.24
CA ILE A 265 0.50 15.96 -15.28
C ILE A 265 -0.20 14.98 -14.33
N ALA A 266 -0.94 15.50 -13.36
CA ALA A 266 -1.70 14.73 -12.38
C ALA A 266 -3.21 14.82 -12.66
N LEU A 267 -3.87 13.67 -12.73
CA LEU A 267 -5.30 13.50 -13.03
C LEU A 267 -5.98 12.69 -11.94
N HIS A 268 -7.26 12.92 -11.69
CA HIS A 268 -8.08 12.06 -10.82
C HIS A 268 -9.16 11.35 -11.62
N LYS A 269 -8.91 10.09 -12.00
CA LYS A 269 -9.91 9.27 -12.70
C LYS A 269 -10.32 8.09 -11.82
N LYS A 270 -11.60 8.03 -11.49
CA LYS A 270 -12.19 7.01 -10.61
C LYS A 270 -13.14 6.10 -11.38
N GLY A 271 -13.32 4.88 -10.90
CA GLY A 271 -13.92 3.79 -11.66
C GLY A 271 -15.46 3.68 -11.65
N GLY A 272 -16.16 4.51 -10.87
CA GLY A 272 -17.62 4.40 -10.73
C GLY A 272 -18.10 3.07 -10.12
N GLY A 273 -17.23 2.33 -9.43
CA GLY A 273 -17.46 1.00 -8.90
C GLY A 273 -16.81 -0.13 -9.72
N TYR A 274 -16.18 0.18 -10.86
CA TYR A 274 -15.62 -0.78 -11.80
C TYR A 274 -14.14 -0.48 -12.10
N SER A 275 -13.38 -1.48 -12.54
CA SER A 275 -11.92 -1.33 -12.69
C SER A 275 -11.53 -0.62 -14.00
N LEU A 276 -12.07 -1.10 -15.12
CA LEU A 276 -11.69 -0.67 -16.48
C LEU A 276 -12.01 0.80 -16.80
N PRO A 277 -13.13 1.39 -16.31
CA PRO A 277 -13.41 2.80 -16.57
C PRO A 277 -12.34 3.76 -16.07
N ILE A 278 -11.51 3.38 -15.08
CA ILE A 278 -10.37 4.20 -14.63
C ILE A 278 -9.43 4.45 -15.81
N LEU A 279 -8.93 3.36 -16.40
CA LEU A 279 -7.98 3.41 -17.51
C LEU A 279 -8.57 4.06 -18.77
N GLN A 280 -9.83 3.75 -19.09
CA GLN A 280 -10.48 4.32 -20.28
C GLN A 280 -10.57 5.84 -20.20
N GLN A 281 -10.94 6.38 -19.03
CA GLN A 281 -11.01 7.82 -18.81
C GLN A 281 -9.63 8.49 -18.86
N GLU A 282 -8.59 7.82 -18.36
CA GLU A 282 -7.20 8.32 -18.43
C GLU A 282 -6.72 8.43 -19.87
N ILE A 283 -6.91 7.37 -20.68
CA ILE A 283 -6.53 7.34 -22.09
C ILE A 283 -7.25 8.44 -22.87
N GLU A 284 -8.57 8.57 -22.69
CA GLU A 284 -9.38 9.60 -23.35
C GLU A 284 -8.89 11.01 -22.99
N THR A 285 -8.70 11.28 -21.70
CA THR A 285 -8.31 12.61 -21.21
C THR A 285 -6.90 12.98 -21.65
N MET A 286 -5.96 12.04 -21.57
CA MET A 286 -4.60 12.28 -22.05
C MET A 286 -4.52 12.39 -23.57
N GLY A 287 -5.37 11.68 -24.31
CA GLY A 287 -5.50 11.87 -25.76
C GLY A 287 -5.87 13.31 -26.10
N GLU A 288 -6.90 13.86 -25.45
CA GLU A 288 -7.34 15.25 -25.61
C GLU A 288 -6.24 16.25 -25.20
N ILE A 289 -5.58 16.03 -24.06
CA ILE A 289 -4.45 16.86 -23.61
C ILE A 289 -3.31 16.87 -24.64
N GLN A 290 -2.93 15.70 -25.18
CA GLN A 290 -1.84 15.60 -26.15
C GLN A 290 -2.19 16.13 -27.53
N GLU A 291 -3.47 16.19 -27.88
CA GLU A 291 -3.96 16.87 -29.08
C GLU A 291 -3.82 18.40 -28.96
N HIS A 292 -4.27 18.97 -27.83
CA HIS A 292 -4.16 20.40 -27.57
C HIS A 292 -2.73 20.87 -27.27
N PHE A 293 -1.93 20.03 -26.61
CA PHE A 293 -0.60 20.36 -26.13
C PHE A 293 0.45 19.31 -26.56
N PRO A 294 0.82 19.22 -27.86
CA PRO A 294 1.68 18.16 -28.37
C PRO A 294 3.04 18.01 -27.68
N ARG A 295 3.59 19.09 -27.10
CA ARG A 295 4.86 19.04 -26.33
C ARG A 295 4.74 18.31 -24.98
N PHE A 296 3.53 18.06 -24.48
CA PHE A 296 3.31 17.36 -23.21
C PHE A 296 3.32 15.83 -23.35
N ARG A 297 3.46 15.27 -24.56
CA ARG A 297 3.52 13.82 -24.79
C ARG A 297 4.58 13.09 -23.96
N ASN A 298 5.70 13.73 -23.69
CA ASN A 298 6.81 13.12 -22.94
C ASN A 298 6.69 13.29 -21.42
N LEU A 299 5.73 14.10 -20.93
CA LEU A 299 5.59 14.35 -19.51
C LEU A 299 5.07 13.10 -18.80
N PRO A 300 5.63 12.75 -17.64
CA PRO A 300 5.04 11.76 -16.74
C PRO A 300 3.56 12.10 -16.46
N VAL A 301 2.71 11.08 -16.51
CA VAL A 301 1.29 11.17 -16.19
C VAL A 301 1.01 10.37 -14.92
N TYR A 302 0.36 11.02 -13.96
CA TYR A 302 -0.06 10.43 -12.69
C TYR A 302 -1.59 10.34 -12.66
N ASN A 303 -2.10 9.24 -12.12
CA ASN A 303 -3.41 9.23 -11.49
C ASN A 303 -3.24 9.01 -9.99
N ASP A 304 -3.14 10.11 -9.26
CA ASP A 304 -2.85 10.16 -7.83
C ASP A 304 -4.10 9.98 -6.94
N GLU A 305 -5.27 9.73 -7.54
CA GLU A 305 -6.45 9.22 -6.85
C GLU A 305 -7.28 8.24 -7.71
N ALA A 306 -6.63 7.17 -8.16
CA ALA A 306 -7.13 6.14 -9.08
C ALA A 306 -8.06 5.12 -8.42
N ASP A 307 -9.11 5.60 -7.75
CA ASP A 307 -9.92 4.75 -6.89
C ASP A 307 -11.06 4.05 -7.64
N PRO A 308 -11.44 2.82 -7.23
CA PRO A 308 -12.64 2.16 -7.74
C PRO A 308 -13.92 2.99 -7.66
N LEU A 309 -14.12 3.71 -6.55
CA LEU A 309 -15.33 4.52 -6.31
C LEU A 309 -15.00 5.77 -5.49
N VAL A 310 -15.55 6.91 -5.90
CA VAL A 310 -15.50 8.20 -5.19
C VAL A 310 -16.16 8.14 -3.80
N GLY A 311 -15.77 9.05 -2.91
CA GLY A 311 -16.32 9.15 -1.56
C GLY A 311 -15.77 8.07 -0.64
N TRP A 312 -14.58 8.29 -0.11
CA TRP A 312 -13.84 7.34 0.73
C TRP A 312 -14.64 6.89 1.98
N SER A 313 -15.43 7.80 2.56
CA SER A 313 -16.18 7.59 3.80
C SER A 313 -17.51 6.84 3.60
N LYS A 314 -17.99 6.68 2.36
CA LYS A 314 -19.21 5.93 2.04
C LYS A 314 -19.00 4.46 2.40
N PRO A 315 -19.81 3.87 3.31
CA PRO A 315 -19.66 2.47 3.67
C PRO A 315 -20.01 1.58 2.48
N GLN A 316 -19.12 0.65 2.16
CA GLN A 316 -19.28 -0.38 1.14
C GLN A 316 -18.71 -1.70 1.68
N GLU A 317 -19.49 -2.78 1.63
CA GLU A 317 -19.03 -4.09 2.12
C GLU A 317 -17.77 -4.55 1.39
N TRP A 318 -17.70 -4.38 0.06
CA TRP A 318 -16.56 -4.80 -0.74
C TRP A 318 -15.25 -4.05 -0.41
N ARG A 319 -15.31 -2.87 0.22
CA ARG A 319 -14.11 -2.13 0.70
C ARG A 319 -13.46 -2.79 1.93
N ALA A 320 -14.16 -3.70 2.59
CA ALA A 320 -13.74 -4.27 3.87
C ALA A 320 -12.80 -5.47 3.75
N ASP A 321 -12.86 -6.19 2.63
CA ASP A 321 -12.25 -7.52 2.50
C ASP A 321 -11.46 -7.72 1.20
N VAL A 322 -11.28 -8.97 0.76
CA VAL A 322 -10.45 -9.31 -0.39
C VAL A 322 -11.07 -8.82 -1.71
N THR A 323 -12.34 -8.41 -1.72
CA THR A 323 -12.99 -7.85 -2.92
C THR A 323 -12.26 -6.59 -3.39
N TYR A 324 -12.02 -5.64 -2.49
CA TYR A 324 -11.23 -4.46 -2.81
C TYR A 324 -9.77 -4.80 -3.11
N ALA A 325 -9.16 -5.73 -2.37
CA ALA A 325 -7.77 -6.13 -2.60
C ALA A 325 -7.54 -6.69 -4.01
N ALA A 326 -8.38 -7.64 -4.45
CA ALA A 326 -8.28 -8.25 -5.76
C ALA A 326 -8.59 -7.24 -6.89
N MET A 327 -9.53 -6.31 -6.65
CA MET A 327 -9.84 -5.24 -7.59
C MET A 327 -8.66 -4.26 -7.77
N VAL A 328 -7.92 -3.94 -6.70
CA VAL A 328 -6.69 -3.12 -6.81
C VAL A 328 -5.64 -3.81 -7.68
N VAL A 329 -5.43 -5.12 -7.50
CA VAL A 329 -4.52 -5.89 -8.37
C VAL A 329 -5.00 -5.88 -9.81
N LYS A 330 -6.31 -6.07 -10.05
CA LYS A 330 -6.91 -6.02 -11.39
C LYS A 330 -6.69 -4.67 -12.07
N VAL A 331 -6.90 -3.56 -11.36
CA VAL A 331 -6.63 -2.21 -11.88
C VAL A 331 -5.15 -2.08 -12.26
N ILE A 332 -4.22 -2.45 -11.39
CA ILE A 332 -2.78 -2.38 -11.68
C ILE A 332 -2.43 -3.23 -12.91
N ASN A 333 -2.95 -4.46 -13.00
CA ASN A 333 -2.73 -5.34 -14.14
C ASN A 333 -3.26 -4.73 -15.45
N GLN A 334 -4.46 -4.13 -15.43
CA GLN A 334 -5.03 -3.46 -16.60
C GLN A 334 -4.13 -2.31 -17.09
N HIS A 335 -3.55 -1.52 -16.18
CA HIS A 335 -2.64 -0.44 -16.57
C HIS A 335 -1.32 -1.00 -17.14
N GLN A 336 -0.78 -2.08 -16.57
CA GLN A 336 0.42 -2.71 -17.13
C GLN A 336 0.15 -3.24 -18.55
N GLU A 337 -0.83 -4.14 -18.69
CA GLU A 337 -1.07 -4.90 -19.92
C GLU A 337 -1.68 -4.07 -21.07
N LEU A 338 -2.55 -3.11 -20.74
CA LEU A 338 -3.32 -2.38 -21.75
C LEU A 338 -2.79 -0.98 -22.03
N LEU A 339 -1.89 -0.44 -21.21
CA LEU A 339 -1.32 0.90 -21.39
C LEU A 339 0.21 0.90 -21.46
N LEU A 340 0.89 0.33 -20.47
CA LEU A 340 2.35 0.42 -20.38
C LEU A 340 3.06 -0.52 -21.36
N THR A 341 2.46 -1.66 -21.69
CA THR A 341 3.01 -2.60 -22.69
C THR A 341 2.45 -2.41 -24.10
N ASP A 342 1.47 -1.51 -24.31
CA ASP A 342 0.97 -1.21 -25.64
C ASP A 342 2.04 -0.41 -26.43
N PRO A 343 2.62 -0.98 -27.51
CA PRO A 343 3.63 -0.27 -28.30
C PRO A 343 3.08 0.98 -29.01
N ASN A 344 1.76 1.16 -29.07
CA ASN A 344 1.12 2.34 -29.65
C ASN A 344 0.78 3.42 -28.62
N SER A 345 0.96 3.13 -27.33
CA SER A 345 0.68 4.10 -26.26
C SER A 345 1.66 5.28 -26.34
N THR A 346 1.12 6.49 -26.34
CA THR A 346 1.89 7.74 -26.29
C THR A 346 1.91 8.35 -24.89
N ILE A 347 1.36 7.66 -23.89
CA ILE A 347 1.18 8.17 -22.53
C ILE A 347 2.32 7.65 -21.66
N ASN A 348 3.15 8.55 -21.15
CA ASN A 348 4.22 8.23 -20.20
C ASN A 348 3.65 8.05 -18.77
N TYR A 349 2.77 7.07 -18.59
CA TYR A 349 2.12 6.81 -17.31
C TYR A 349 3.14 6.31 -16.28
N THR A 350 3.22 7.00 -15.15
CA THR A 350 4.35 6.83 -14.21
C THR A 350 3.91 6.58 -12.77
N LEU A 351 2.69 6.97 -12.38
CA LEU A 351 2.21 6.81 -11.01
C LEU A 351 0.71 6.52 -10.99
N LEU A 352 0.33 5.52 -10.20
CA LEU A 352 -1.04 5.24 -9.79
C LEU A 352 -1.08 5.26 -8.26
N SER A 353 -1.99 6.03 -7.68
CA SER A 353 -2.18 6.06 -6.22
C SER A 353 -3.61 5.64 -5.90
N ASN A 354 -3.76 4.74 -4.93
CA ASN A 354 -5.06 4.50 -4.31
C ASN A 354 -5.17 5.41 -3.08
N ASP A 355 -6.11 6.33 -3.07
CA ASP A 355 -6.24 7.34 -2.03
C ASP A 355 -6.98 6.76 -0.81
N ASN A 356 -6.27 5.93 -0.03
CA ASN A 356 -6.87 5.04 0.96
C ASN A 356 -6.12 5.00 2.30
N ALA A 357 -5.25 5.96 2.60
CA ALA A 357 -4.61 6.10 3.91
C ALA A 357 -5.49 6.83 4.94
N PHE A 358 -6.77 7.07 4.67
CA PHE A 358 -7.71 7.61 5.64
C PHE A 358 -7.83 6.73 6.89
N LEU A 359 -8.16 7.36 8.02
CA LEU A 359 -8.59 6.69 9.24
C LEU A 359 -10.11 6.49 9.23
N SER A 360 -10.55 5.24 9.41
CA SER A 360 -11.99 4.94 9.41
C SER A 360 -12.70 5.50 10.66
N TYR A 361 -14.00 5.78 10.54
CA TYR A 361 -14.85 6.26 11.63
C TYR A 361 -15.91 5.23 12.03
N HIS A 362 -16.30 5.22 13.30
CA HIS A 362 -17.49 4.50 13.78
C HIS A 362 -18.75 5.01 13.05
N PRO A 363 -19.72 4.15 12.69
CA PRO A 363 -19.81 2.71 12.97
C PRO A 363 -19.21 1.81 11.87
N HIS A 364 -18.29 2.32 11.04
CA HIS A 364 -17.81 1.68 9.83
C HIS A 364 -16.30 1.45 9.83
N PRO A 365 -15.74 0.70 10.81
CA PRO A 365 -14.30 0.50 10.91
C PRO A 365 -13.69 -0.18 9.67
N PHE A 366 -14.44 -1.07 9.00
CA PHE A 366 -13.94 -1.82 7.85
C PHE A 366 -14.44 -1.33 6.49
N THR A 367 -15.66 -0.81 6.40
CA THR A 367 -16.37 -0.61 5.12
C THR A 367 -16.07 0.73 4.44
N GLN A 368 -15.18 1.55 5.01
CA GLN A 368 -14.66 2.76 4.37
C GLN A 368 -13.41 2.44 3.52
N ARG A 369 -13.03 3.33 2.61
CA ARG A 369 -11.87 3.16 1.73
C ARG A 369 -10.58 3.49 2.50
N THR A 370 -10.14 2.53 3.30
CA THR A 370 -8.99 2.63 4.19
C THR A 370 -8.05 1.43 4.04
N LEU A 371 -6.76 1.62 4.28
CA LEU A 371 -5.75 0.55 4.39
C LEU A 371 -5.88 -0.21 5.72
N THR A 372 -6.29 0.49 6.77
CA THR A 372 -6.47 -0.04 8.13
C THR A 372 -7.90 0.15 8.62
N ALA A 373 -8.37 -0.75 9.49
CA ALA A 373 -9.62 -0.60 10.22
C ALA A 373 -9.32 -0.08 11.63
N ARG A 374 -9.82 1.12 11.94
CA ARG A 374 -9.59 1.81 13.21
C ARG A 374 -10.67 1.48 14.23
N PHE A 375 -10.24 1.16 15.45
CA PHE A 375 -11.09 0.98 16.63
C PHE A 375 -10.66 1.94 17.74
N GLN A 376 -11.55 2.82 18.15
CA GLN A 376 -11.36 3.72 19.30
C GLN A 376 -11.97 3.04 20.54
N VAL A 377 -11.12 2.40 21.35
CA VAL A 377 -11.51 1.52 22.46
C VAL A 377 -11.78 2.35 23.72
N ASN A 378 -12.92 3.04 23.71
CA ASN A 378 -13.26 4.09 24.70
C ASN A 378 -13.66 3.55 26.08
N ASN A 379 -13.89 2.25 26.22
CA ASN A 379 -14.23 1.60 27.49
C ASN A 379 -13.01 1.23 28.35
N THR A 380 -11.82 1.77 28.03
CA THR A 380 -10.58 1.61 28.79
C THR A 380 -10.16 2.93 29.44
N GLN A 381 -9.28 2.88 30.44
CA GLN A 381 -8.72 4.08 31.08
C GLN A 381 -7.18 4.01 31.11
N PRO A 382 -6.48 4.89 30.37
CA PRO A 382 -7.04 5.82 29.38
C PRO A 382 -7.65 5.08 28.16
N PRO A 383 -8.57 5.70 27.42
CA PRO A 383 -8.96 5.24 26.09
C PRO A 383 -7.74 5.06 25.17
N HIS A 384 -7.81 4.11 24.25
CA HIS A 384 -6.73 3.86 23.29
C HIS A 384 -7.28 3.51 21.91
N VAL A 385 -6.38 3.48 20.92
CA VAL A 385 -6.71 3.15 19.53
C VAL A 385 -6.04 1.87 19.11
N GLN A 386 -6.73 1.09 18.28
CA GLN A 386 -6.23 -0.16 17.70
C GLN A 386 -6.47 -0.11 16.19
N LEU A 387 -5.46 -0.49 15.41
CA LEU A 387 -5.59 -0.66 13.97
C LEU A 387 -5.49 -2.14 13.59
N ILE A 388 -6.33 -2.54 12.64
CA ILE A 388 -6.26 -3.85 12.00
C ILE A 388 -5.97 -3.64 10.52
N ARG A 389 -4.86 -4.18 10.03
CA ARG A 389 -4.55 -4.23 8.59
C ARG A 389 -5.71 -4.91 7.84
N LYS A 390 -6.21 -4.22 6.81
CA LYS A 390 -7.23 -4.77 5.90
C LYS A 390 -6.57 -5.51 4.74
N PRO A 391 -7.31 -6.39 4.04
CA PRO A 391 -6.74 -7.16 2.94
C PRO A 391 -6.13 -6.32 1.82
N VAL A 392 -6.65 -5.12 1.55
CA VAL A 392 -6.06 -4.21 0.57
C VAL A 392 -4.63 -3.79 0.95
N LEU A 393 -4.32 -3.56 2.23
CA LEU A 393 -2.94 -3.27 2.64
C LEU A 393 -2.07 -4.55 2.57
N THR A 394 -2.64 -5.71 2.86
CA THR A 394 -1.94 -7.00 2.71
C THR A 394 -1.54 -7.28 1.27
N VAL A 395 -2.41 -7.00 0.30
CA VAL A 395 -2.09 -7.24 -1.12
C VAL A 395 -1.03 -6.29 -1.66
N MET A 396 -0.87 -5.08 -1.08
CA MET A 396 0.27 -4.20 -1.39
C MET A 396 1.61 -4.87 -1.02
N GLY A 397 1.64 -5.65 0.06
CA GLY A 397 2.81 -6.45 0.43
C GLY A 397 3.09 -7.60 -0.53
N LEU A 398 2.05 -8.17 -1.16
CA LEU A 398 2.21 -9.19 -2.20
C LEU A 398 2.69 -8.57 -3.52
N LEU A 399 2.14 -7.42 -3.92
CA LEU A 399 2.59 -6.66 -5.08
C LEU A 399 4.07 -6.25 -4.96
N ALA A 400 4.55 -5.98 -3.74
CA ALA A 400 5.95 -5.65 -3.48
C ALA A 400 6.94 -6.79 -3.81
N LEU A 401 6.46 -8.05 -3.88
CA LEU A 401 7.26 -9.21 -4.26
C LEU A 401 7.45 -9.38 -5.78
N LEU A 402 6.77 -8.57 -6.60
CA LEU A 402 7.03 -8.55 -8.04
C LEU A 402 8.46 -8.05 -8.31
N GLY A 403 9.11 -8.65 -9.31
CA GLY A 403 10.41 -8.21 -9.82
C GLY A 403 10.30 -6.97 -10.70
N GLU A 404 11.44 -6.56 -11.26
CA GLU A 404 11.58 -5.42 -12.16
C GLU A 404 11.39 -5.77 -13.64
N THR A 405 11.41 -7.05 -14.00
CA THR A 405 11.26 -7.51 -15.39
C THR A 405 9.92 -8.20 -15.55
N GLN A 406 9.04 -7.72 -16.42
CA GLN A 406 7.82 -8.43 -16.79
C GLN A 406 8.18 -9.62 -17.69
N VAL A 407 7.54 -10.76 -17.45
CA VAL A 407 7.74 -11.97 -18.25
C VAL A 407 6.48 -12.31 -19.04
N LEU A 408 6.64 -13.03 -20.14
CA LEU A 408 5.53 -13.43 -20.99
C LEU A 408 4.55 -14.31 -20.22
N ALA A 409 3.30 -13.84 -20.08
CA ALA A 409 2.22 -14.58 -19.45
C ALA A 409 1.02 -14.70 -20.38
N GLN A 410 0.33 -15.84 -20.35
CA GLN A 410 -0.87 -16.11 -21.12
C GLN A 410 -1.94 -16.70 -20.23
N VAL A 411 -3.16 -16.17 -20.31
CA VAL A 411 -4.35 -16.66 -19.62
C VAL A 411 -5.29 -17.24 -20.67
N LEU A 412 -5.60 -18.54 -20.55
CA LEU A 412 -6.49 -19.25 -21.46
C LEU A 412 -7.70 -19.78 -20.70
N ASN A 413 -8.90 -19.29 -21.05
CA ASN A 413 -10.15 -19.92 -20.61
C ASN A 413 -10.47 -21.12 -21.49
N VAL A 414 -10.52 -22.32 -20.90
CA VAL A 414 -10.75 -23.57 -21.61
C VAL A 414 -12.16 -23.64 -22.24
N ALA A 415 -13.14 -22.91 -21.70
CA ALA A 415 -14.50 -22.84 -22.22
C ALA A 415 -14.71 -21.78 -23.31
N GLY A 416 -13.71 -20.94 -23.61
CA GLY A 416 -13.73 -19.98 -24.72
C GLY A 416 -14.55 -18.70 -24.51
N THR A 417 -15.19 -18.51 -23.35
CA THR A 417 -15.87 -17.26 -22.99
C THR A 417 -14.99 -16.44 -22.04
N ASP A 418 -14.27 -15.45 -22.55
CA ASP A 418 -13.45 -14.58 -21.71
C ASP A 418 -14.35 -13.66 -20.87
N SER A 419 -14.38 -13.89 -19.56
CA SER A 419 -15.12 -13.07 -18.61
C SER A 419 -14.29 -11.87 -18.12
N GLY A 420 -12.97 -11.86 -18.38
CA GLY A 420 -12.05 -10.84 -17.90
C GLY A 420 -11.88 -10.76 -16.37
N THR A 421 -12.39 -11.75 -15.60
CA THR A 421 -12.31 -11.74 -14.12
C THR A 421 -10.97 -12.27 -13.60
N VAL A 422 -10.35 -13.22 -14.31
CA VAL A 422 -9.06 -13.82 -13.94
C VAL A 422 -7.93 -13.19 -14.75
N GLY A 423 -6.85 -12.80 -14.08
CA GLY A 423 -5.64 -12.29 -14.72
C GLY A 423 -4.38 -12.58 -13.91
N VAL A 424 -3.22 -12.26 -14.48
CA VAL A 424 -1.91 -12.51 -13.86
C VAL A 424 -0.93 -11.38 -14.17
N LEU A 425 -0.19 -10.96 -13.14
CA LEU A 425 1.06 -10.21 -13.30
C LEU A 425 2.22 -11.16 -13.00
N ALA A 426 3.08 -11.38 -14.00
CA ALA A 426 4.25 -12.24 -13.85
C ALA A 426 5.54 -11.44 -14.07
N SER A 427 6.53 -11.70 -13.22
CA SER A 427 7.82 -11.01 -13.28
C SER A 427 8.97 -11.91 -12.87
N SER A 428 10.18 -11.49 -13.25
CA SER A 428 11.43 -12.02 -12.76
C SER A 428 12.32 -10.92 -12.21
N HIS A 429 13.24 -11.32 -11.35
CA HIS A 429 14.26 -10.47 -10.77
C HIS A 429 15.63 -11.07 -11.02
N THR A 430 16.58 -10.24 -11.46
CA THR A 430 17.99 -10.62 -11.59
C THR A 430 18.81 -9.92 -10.50
N PRO A 431 19.61 -10.66 -9.71
CA PRO A 431 20.32 -10.06 -8.59
C PRO A 431 21.34 -9.03 -9.06
N VAL A 432 21.33 -7.86 -8.42
CA VAL A 432 22.17 -6.71 -8.83
C VAL A 432 23.65 -7.02 -8.59
N MET A 433 23.96 -7.71 -7.49
CA MET A 433 25.32 -8.09 -7.12
C MET A 433 25.45 -9.61 -6.98
N SER A 434 26.50 -10.15 -7.60
CA SER A 434 26.81 -11.57 -7.44
C SER A 434 27.36 -11.88 -6.04
N GLY A 435 26.68 -12.78 -5.33
CA GLY A 435 27.17 -13.38 -4.09
C GLY A 435 26.73 -12.72 -2.78
N GLY A 436 25.77 -11.81 -2.83
CA GLY A 436 25.07 -11.28 -1.65
C GLY A 436 23.95 -12.18 -1.15
N SER A 437 23.07 -11.58 -0.35
CA SER A 437 21.80 -12.14 0.13
C SER A 437 20.73 -12.17 -0.95
N ASP A 438 20.91 -11.38 -2.00
CA ASP A 438 20.06 -11.32 -3.18
C ASP A 438 20.30 -12.49 -4.15
N SER A 439 19.25 -12.88 -4.86
CA SER A 439 19.20 -14.06 -5.73
C SER A 439 18.12 -13.92 -6.78
N TRP A 440 18.23 -14.70 -7.86
CA TRP A 440 17.19 -14.78 -8.89
C TRP A 440 15.83 -15.15 -8.28
N GLN A 441 14.79 -14.45 -8.72
CA GLN A 441 13.40 -14.69 -8.31
C GLN A 441 12.47 -14.70 -9.51
N ALA A 442 11.36 -15.41 -9.39
CA ALA A 442 10.21 -15.28 -10.27
C ALA A 442 8.92 -15.24 -9.46
N THR A 443 8.02 -14.34 -9.83
CA THR A 443 6.77 -14.09 -9.11
C THR A 443 5.62 -14.08 -10.09
N ALA A 444 4.57 -14.87 -9.84
CA ALA A 444 3.29 -14.79 -10.53
C ALA A 444 2.18 -14.44 -9.53
N LEU A 445 1.55 -13.29 -9.71
CA LEU A 445 0.42 -12.81 -8.92
C LEU A 445 -0.87 -12.94 -9.73
N VAL A 446 -1.66 -13.94 -9.40
CA VAL A 446 -2.96 -14.23 -10.03
C VAL A 446 -4.08 -13.60 -9.20
N TYR A 447 -5.03 -12.94 -9.86
CA TYR A 447 -6.26 -12.46 -9.23
C TYR A 447 -7.49 -13.11 -9.88
N ASN A 448 -8.56 -13.26 -9.10
CA ASN A 448 -9.91 -13.48 -9.60
C ASN A 448 -10.81 -12.38 -9.02
N SER A 449 -11.30 -11.47 -9.85
CA SER A 449 -12.03 -10.28 -9.43
C SER A 449 -13.09 -9.86 -10.46
N ASP A 450 -14.34 -9.83 -10.00
CA ASP A 450 -15.48 -9.22 -10.69
C ASP A 450 -15.77 -7.81 -10.12
N ASP A 451 -14.71 -7.01 -10.07
CA ASP A 451 -14.72 -5.64 -9.55
C ASP A 451 -15.28 -5.55 -8.12
N ASN A 452 -16.41 -4.86 -7.95
CA ASN A 452 -17.06 -4.66 -6.65
C ASN A 452 -18.00 -5.80 -6.25
N SER A 453 -18.09 -6.85 -7.06
CA SER A 453 -18.96 -8.00 -6.85
C SER A 453 -18.18 -9.22 -6.34
N SER A 454 -18.88 -10.05 -5.58
CA SER A 454 -18.35 -11.31 -5.02
C SER A 454 -19.32 -12.45 -5.33
N SER A 455 -18.80 -13.63 -5.62
CA SER A 455 -19.56 -14.86 -5.82
C SER A 455 -19.04 -15.97 -4.91
N THR A 456 -19.90 -16.92 -4.57
CA THR A 456 -19.49 -18.18 -3.94
C THR A 456 -18.90 -19.17 -4.94
N ASP A 457 -19.04 -18.90 -6.23
CA ASP A 457 -18.46 -19.71 -7.29
C ASP A 457 -16.94 -19.61 -7.27
N ALA A 458 -16.28 -20.71 -7.61
CA ALA A 458 -14.83 -20.79 -7.68
C ALA A 458 -14.40 -21.35 -9.03
N ASP A 459 -13.43 -20.66 -9.63
CA ASP A 459 -12.84 -21.06 -10.89
C ASP A 459 -11.67 -22.03 -10.64
N ASP A 460 -11.55 -23.04 -11.50
CA ASP A 460 -10.45 -24.00 -11.47
C ASP A 460 -9.26 -23.41 -12.24
N VAL A 461 -8.22 -22.96 -11.52
CA VAL A 461 -7.05 -22.29 -12.11
C VAL A 461 -5.82 -23.18 -12.00
N THR A 462 -5.14 -23.39 -13.11
CA THR A 462 -3.80 -24.01 -13.15
C THR A 462 -2.79 -22.96 -13.61
N ILE A 463 -1.90 -22.52 -12.72
CA ILE A 463 -0.77 -21.64 -13.04
C ILE A 463 0.49 -22.47 -13.23
N SER A 464 1.19 -22.27 -14.34
CA SER A 464 2.46 -22.93 -14.66
C SER A 464 3.55 -21.90 -14.93
N LEU A 465 4.63 -21.95 -14.15
CA LEU A 465 5.87 -21.19 -14.36
C LEU A 465 6.85 -22.07 -15.13
N THR A 466 7.22 -21.70 -16.36
CA THR A 466 8.15 -22.43 -17.25
C THR A 466 9.50 -21.72 -17.37
N GLY A 467 10.55 -22.39 -17.86
CA GLY A 467 11.88 -21.80 -18.02
C GLY A 467 12.76 -21.88 -16.75
N LEU A 468 12.41 -22.75 -15.80
CA LEU A 468 13.10 -22.88 -14.51
C LEU A 468 14.40 -23.71 -14.56
N ALA A 469 14.65 -24.47 -15.63
CA ALA A 469 15.75 -25.44 -15.69
C ALA A 469 17.16 -24.82 -15.63
N THR A 470 17.27 -23.51 -15.88
CA THR A 470 18.54 -22.78 -15.80
C THR A 470 18.95 -22.47 -14.36
N GLN A 471 18.02 -22.52 -13.42
CA GLN A 471 18.23 -22.19 -12.02
C GLN A 471 18.45 -23.44 -11.17
N ARG A 472 19.00 -23.28 -9.97
CA ARG A 472 19.31 -24.39 -9.05
C ARG A 472 18.88 -24.06 -7.63
N SER A 473 18.65 -25.12 -6.86
CA SER A 473 18.27 -25.02 -5.44
C SER A 473 17.05 -24.11 -5.25
N LEU A 474 16.04 -24.30 -6.09
CA LEU A 474 14.85 -23.46 -6.10
C LEU A 474 13.90 -23.87 -4.98
N MET A 475 13.37 -22.88 -4.26
CA MET A 475 12.22 -23.03 -3.39
C MET A 475 11.07 -22.19 -3.90
N TYR A 476 9.84 -22.63 -3.62
CA TYR A 476 8.65 -21.82 -3.86
C TYR A 476 7.78 -21.70 -2.61
N VAL A 477 7.10 -20.56 -2.52
CA VAL A 477 6.09 -20.24 -1.50
C VAL A 477 4.84 -19.78 -2.22
N THR A 478 3.67 -20.14 -1.69
CA THR A 478 2.40 -19.58 -2.16
C THR A 478 1.77 -18.71 -1.07
N TYR A 479 1.21 -17.58 -1.48
CA TYR A 479 0.42 -16.68 -0.63
C TYR A 479 -0.98 -16.59 -1.21
N TYR A 480 -1.98 -17.00 -0.43
CA TYR A 480 -3.37 -17.05 -0.86
C TYR A 480 -4.27 -16.17 0.01
N MET A 481 -5.19 -15.46 -0.63
CA MET A 481 -6.18 -14.61 0.04
C MET A 481 -7.55 -14.80 -0.60
N ASP A 482 -8.57 -14.99 0.24
CA ASP A 482 -9.99 -14.88 -0.12
C ASP A 482 -10.80 -14.38 1.09
N ASN A 483 -12.11 -14.21 0.92
CA ASN A 483 -13.00 -13.74 1.98
C ASN A 483 -13.24 -14.76 3.11
N ASN A 484 -12.86 -16.02 2.95
CA ASN A 484 -13.00 -17.07 3.96
C ASN A 484 -11.76 -17.21 4.85
N VAL A 485 -10.58 -16.90 4.30
CA VAL A 485 -9.29 -17.17 4.92
C VAL A 485 -8.63 -15.90 5.46
N SER A 486 -8.70 -14.81 4.70
CA SER A 486 -7.92 -13.58 4.96
C SER A 486 -8.84 -12.36 5.12
N SER A 487 -9.92 -12.51 5.89
CA SER A 487 -10.89 -11.44 6.14
C SER A 487 -11.10 -11.18 7.64
N PRO A 488 -10.37 -10.22 8.23
CA PRO A 488 -10.64 -9.74 9.59
C PRO A 488 -12.07 -9.21 9.73
N TYR A 489 -12.65 -8.68 8.64
CA TYR A 489 -14.00 -8.15 8.61
C TYR A 489 -15.06 -9.22 8.87
N GLN A 490 -15.01 -10.34 8.12
CA GLN A 490 -15.97 -11.44 8.31
C GLN A 490 -15.83 -12.06 9.70
N LEU A 491 -14.60 -12.17 10.20
CA LEU A 491 -14.34 -12.62 11.57
C LEU A 491 -14.91 -11.66 12.62
N TRP A 492 -14.75 -10.34 12.45
CA TRP A 492 -15.36 -9.33 13.32
C TRP A 492 -16.89 -9.41 13.32
N LYS A 493 -17.52 -9.57 12.14
CA LYS A 493 -18.96 -9.81 12.03
C LYS A 493 -19.40 -11.07 12.79
N SER A 494 -18.65 -12.16 12.66
CA SER A 494 -18.95 -13.41 13.39
C SER A 494 -18.84 -13.29 14.91
N MET A 495 -18.11 -12.28 15.41
CA MET A 495 -18.03 -11.95 16.84
C MET A 495 -19.19 -11.07 17.33
N GLY A 496 -20.18 -10.77 16.47
CA GLY A 496 -21.26 -9.84 16.78
C GLY A 496 -20.90 -8.37 16.57
N SER A 497 -19.87 -8.09 15.76
CA SER A 497 -19.46 -6.72 15.41
C SER A 497 -19.20 -5.80 16.61
N PRO A 498 -18.41 -6.22 17.62
CA PRO A 498 -18.24 -5.42 18.83
C PRO A 498 -17.58 -4.07 18.53
N ASP A 499 -18.16 -2.98 19.07
CA ASP A 499 -17.59 -1.63 18.99
C ASP A 499 -16.24 -1.53 19.72
N TYR A 500 -16.12 -2.26 20.84
CA TYR A 500 -14.91 -2.34 21.65
C TYR A 500 -14.44 -3.80 21.76
N PRO A 501 -13.74 -4.33 20.74
CA PRO A 501 -13.18 -5.68 20.80
C PRO A 501 -12.24 -5.85 22.01
N THR A 502 -12.24 -7.02 22.62
CA THR A 502 -11.30 -7.35 23.72
C THR A 502 -9.90 -7.60 23.16
N ALA A 503 -8.87 -7.63 24.02
CA ALA A 503 -7.51 -8.04 23.61
C ALA A 503 -7.50 -9.42 22.93
N GLN A 504 -8.35 -10.35 23.39
CA GLN A 504 -8.52 -11.66 22.74
C GLN A 504 -9.16 -11.54 21.35
N HIS A 505 -10.17 -10.68 21.17
CA HIS A 505 -10.73 -10.40 19.85
C HIS A 505 -9.67 -9.82 18.91
N PHE A 506 -8.91 -8.82 19.34
CA PHE A 506 -7.84 -8.24 18.52
C PHE A 506 -6.77 -9.26 18.13
N ARG A 507 -6.32 -10.13 19.05
CA ARG A 507 -5.42 -11.25 18.70
C ARG A 507 -5.98 -12.15 17.61
N ARG A 508 -7.30 -12.44 17.63
CA ARG A 508 -7.96 -13.23 16.59
C ARG A 508 -8.06 -12.47 15.27
N LEU A 509 -8.42 -11.19 15.29
CA LEU A 509 -8.50 -10.35 14.09
C LEU A 509 -7.15 -10.21 13.40
N ARG A 510 -6.06 -9.99 14.15
CA ARG A 510 -4.71 -9.93 13.60
C ARG A 510 -4.29 -11.24 12.93
N ARG A 511 -4.64 -12.39 13.50
CA ARG A 511 -4.38 -13.69 12.85
C ARG A 511 -5.10 -13.86 11.51
N ALA A 512 -6.20 -13.16 11.28
CA ALA A 512 -6.96 -13.19 10.03
C ALA A 512 -6.52 -12.11 9.02
N GLN A 513 -5.55 -11.25 9.36
CA GLN A 513 -5.06 -10.19 8.47
C GLN A 513 -3.91 -10.64 7.55
N GLU A 514 -3.33 -11.80 7.87
CA GLU A 514 -2.28 -12.43 7.08
C GLU A 514 -2.88 -13.23 5.90
N PRO A 515 -2.15 -13.33 4.77
CA PRO A 515 -2.47 -14.31 3.76
C PRO A 515 -2.25 -15.73 4.32
N LEU A 516 -2.91 -16.73 3.73
CA LEU A 516 -2.52 -18.13 3.95
C LEU A 516 -1.23 -18.40 3.19
N VAL A 517 -0.20 -18.79 3.93
CA VAL A 517 1.12 -19.10 3.38
C VAL A 517 1.31 -20.61 3.37
N ASP A 518 1.77 -21.15 2.24
CA ASP A 518 2.18 -22.54 2.10
C ASP A 518 3.60 -22.64 1.51
N GLY A 519 4.42 -23.50 2.11
CA GLY A 519 5.87 -23.57 1.87
C GLY A 519 6.73 -22.91 2.95
N PRO A 520 8.04 -22.72 2.71
CA PRO A 520 8.76 -23.00 1.47
C PRO A 520 8.86 -24.49 1.12
N TRP A 521 8.72 -24.81 -0.17
CA TRP A 521 8.83 -26.16 -0.72
C TRP A 521 9.90 -26.20 -1.80
N ASP A 522 10.60 -27.34 -1.94
CA ASP A 522 11.49 -27.55 -3.08
C ASP A 522 10.69 -27.53 -4.39
N VAL A 523 11.20 -26.81 -5.40
CA VAL A 523 10.63 -26.89 -6.75
C VAL A 523 10.96 -28.26 -7.35
N PRO A 524 9.97 -29.00 -7.90
CA PRO A 524 10.21 -30.29 -8.53
C PRO A 524 11.25 -30.22 -9.65
N ALA A 525 12.01 -31.31 -9.82
CA ALA A 525 12.96 -31.40 -10.93
C ALA A 525 12.25 -31.27 -12.29
N GLY A 526 12.78 -30.41 -13.16
CA GLY A 526 12.21 -30.12 -14.46
C GLY A 526 12.33 -28.65 -14.81
N ASP A 527 11.62 -28.23 -15.85
CA ASP A 527 11.60 -26.85 -16.32
C ASP A 527 10.33 -26.10 -15.89
N THR A 528 9.39 -26.79 -15.23
CA THR A 528 8.04 -26.26 -14.98
C THR A 528 7.57 -26.55 -13.56
N LEU A 529 7.06 -25.51 -12.90
CA LEU A 529 6.28 -25.61 -11.66
C LEU A 529 4.82 -25.34 -11.98
N SER A 530 3.93 -26.30 -11.70
CA SER A 530 2.48 -26.14 -11.89
C SER A 530 1.74 -26.21 -10.56
N ILE A 531 0.96 -25.17 -10.25
CA ILE A 531 0.07 -25.09 -9.08
C ILE A 531 -1.38 -25.11 -9.56
N ARG A 532 -2.21 -25.95 -8.95
CA ARG A 532 -3.65 -25.99 -9.19
C ARG A 532 -4.37 -25.45 -7.97
N ALA A 533 -5.27 -24.50 -8.17
CA ALA A 533 -6.03 -23.88 -7.11
C ALA A 533 -7.48 -23.64 -7.55
N LYS A 534 -8.39 -23.70 -6.59
CA LYS A 534 -9.76 -23.19 -6.75
C LYS A 534 -9.80 -21.76 -6.27
N LEU A 535 -10.05 -20.82 -7.16
CA LEU A 535 -10.01 -19.39 -6.89
C LEU A 535 -11.44 -18.83 -6.87
N PRO A 536 -12.05 -18.60 -5.69
CA PRO A 536 -13.35 -17.95 -5.59
C PRO A 536 -13.29 -16.49 -6.05
N VAL A 537 -14.44 -15.89 -6.34
CA VAL A 537 -14.54 -14.45 -6.61
C VAL A 537 -14.95 -13.72 -5.32
N PRO A 538 -14.07 -12.97 -4.65
CA PRO A 538 -12.71 -12.59 -5.02
C PRO A 538 -11.64 -13.51 -4.43
N SER A 539 -10.49 -13.59 -5.09
CA SER A 539 -9.29 -14.18 -4.51
C SER A 539 -8.02 -13.66 -5.16
N VAL A 540 -6.90 -13.84 -4.46
CA VAL A 540 -5.54 -13.54 -4.92
C VAL A 540 -4.64 -14.72 -4.56
N LEU A 541 -3.83 -15.15 -5.52
CA LEU A 541 -2.81 -16.18 -5.35
C LEU A 541 -1.47 -15.67 -5.89
N LEU A 542 -0.47 -15.55 -5.02
CA LEU A 542 0.91 -15.27 -5.42
C LEU A 542 1.73 -16.56 -5.32
N VAL A 543 2.47 -16.90 -6.38
CA VAL A 543 3.50 -17.94 -6.38
C VAL A 543 4.85 -17.25 -6.49
N HIS A 544 5.68 -17.38 -5.44
CA HIS A 544 7.03 -16.81 -5.39
C HIS A 544 8.05 -17.93 -5.46
N VAL A 545 8.92 -17.90 -6.47
CA VAL A 545 10.01 -18.86 -6.66
C VAL A 545 11.33 -18.13 -6.48
N CYS A 546 12.21 -18.69 -5.65
CA CYS A 546 13.52 -18.12 -5.37
C CYS A 546 14.62 -19.15 -5.60
N ALA A 547 15.72 -18.71 -6.22
CA ALA A 547 16.99 -19.43 -6.17
C ALA A 547 17.70 -19.20 -4.84
N GLN A 548 18.48 -20.17 -4.38
CA GLN A 548 19.20 -20.04 -3.11
C GLN A 548 20.27 -18.93 -3.18
N PRO A 549 20.23 -17.91 -2.32
CA PRO A 549 21.28 -16.90 -2.25
C PRO A 549 22.56 -17.48 -1.64
N LYS A 550 23.70 -16.81 -1.92
CA LYS A 550 25.00 -17.25 -1.41
C LYS A 550 25.22 -16.81 0.03
N ALA A 551 24.74 -15.63 0.42
CA ALA A 551 24.78 -15.13 1.78
C ALA A 551 23.41 -15.27 2.47
N VAL A 552 23.42 -15.13 3.80
CA VAL A 552 22.20 -15.03 4.61
C VAL A 552 21.58 -13.63 4.45
N PRO A 553 20.30 -13.43 4.83
CA PRO A 553 19.70 -12.09 4.83
C PRO A 553 20.52 -11.06 5.60
N ASP A 554 20.50 -9.82 5.14
CA ASP A 554 21.14 -8.70 5.82
C ASP A 554 20.43 -8.33 7.13
N GLN A 555 21.08 -7.44 7.88
CA GLN A 555 20.58 -6.99 9.17
C GLN A 555 19.37 -6.05 9.02
N VAL A 556 18.31 -6.37 9.76
CA VAL A 556 17.16 -5.47 9.98
C VAL A 556 17.58 -4.28 10.85
N ASN A 557 17.05 -3.09 10.58
CA ASN A 557 17.39 -1.88 11.32
C ASN A 557 16.16 -1.07 11.73
N GLY A 558 16.37 0.07 12.41
CA GLY A 558 15.30 1.00 12.75
C GLY A 558 14.23 0.45 13.69
N LEU A 559 14.58 -0.51 14.55
CA LEU A 559 13.66 -1.09 15.53
C LEU A 559 13.14 0.00 16.47
N ARG A 560 11.82 0.14 16.58
CA ARG A 560 11.16 1.13 17.42
C ARG A 560 9.76 0.69 17.82
N PHE A 561 9.13 1.48 18.69
CA PHE A 561 7.89 1.11 19.36
C PHE A 561 6.87 2.24 19.32
N ILE A 562 5.59 1.87 19.23
CA ILE A 562 4.46 2.74 19.55
C ILE A 562 3.64 2.04 20.63
N GLY A 563 3.56 2.64 21.82
CA GLY A 563 2.73 2.14 22.90
C GLY A 563 1.24 2.19 22.51
N ILE A 564 0.53 1.07 22.67
CA ILE A 564 -0.89 1.00 22.31
C ILE A 564 -1.74 1.23 23.56
N THR A 565 -1.54 0.39 24.57
CA THR A 565 -2.19 0.45 25.88
C THR A 565 -1.38 -0.43 26.83
N LYS A 566 -1.73 -0.44 28.12
CA LYS A 566 -1.06 -1.32 29.07
C LYS A 566 -1.12 -2.79 28.62
N GLY A 567 0.02 -3.45 28.58
CA GLY A 567 0.26 -4.81 28.10
C GLY A 567 0.32 -4.94 26.58
N GLN A 568 0.37 -3.84 25.81
CA GLN A 568 0.35 -3.90 24.35
C GLN A 568 1.24 -2.84 23.69
N VAL A 569 2.09 -3.29 22.77
CA VAL A 569 3.00 -2.43 22.01
C VAL A 569 3.03 -2.83 20.53
N LEU A 570 3.06 -1.84 19.64
CA LEU A 570 3.34 -2.01 18.22
C LEU A 570 4.86 -1.90 18.01
N ILE A 571 5.47 -2.96 17.52
CA ILE A 571 6.89 -3.07 17.19
C ILE A 571 7.06 -2.85 15.70
N ILE A 572 7.99 -2.00 15.29
CA ILE A 572 8.21 -1.62 13.89
C ILE A 572 9.71 -1.66 13.61
N TRP A 573 10.08 -2.10 12.41
CA TRP A 573 11.46 -2.10 11.95
C TRP A 573 11.52 -1.75 10.45
N SER A 574 12.71 -1.66 9.90
CA SER A 574 12.94 -1.41 8.48
C SER A 574 13.75 -2.54 7.85
N ASP A 575 13.32 -2.94 6.66
CA ASP A 575 13.94 -3.93 5.78
C ASP A 575 14.72 -3.27 4.63
N HIS A 576 14.99 -1.96 4.67
CA HIS A 576 15.63 -1.26 3.56
C HIS A 576 17.07 -1.71 3.25
N CYS A 577 17.73 -2.40 4.20
CA CYS A 577 19.02 -3.04 4.00
C CYS A 577 18.91 -4.53 3.66
N VAL A 578 17.71 -5.12 3.70
CA VAL A 578 17.47 -6.53 3.40
C VAL A 578 17.18 -6.64 1.90
N ASP A 579 18.23 -6.91 1.13
CA ASP A 579 18.15 -6.90 -0.34
C ASP A 579 17.25 -8.03 -0.89
N SER A 580 17.26 -9.20 -0.23
CA SER A 580 16.47 -10.36 -0.66
C SER A 580 14.98 -10.20 -0.37
N LYS A 581 14.13 -10.54 -1.35
CA LYS A 581 12.68 -10.73 -1.13
C LYS A 581 12.30 -12.15 -0.73
N CYS A 582 13.26 -13.08 -0.71
CA CYS A 582 13.06 -14.50 -0.39
C CYS A 582 12.99 -14.73 1.13
N ILE A 583 12.23 -13.87 1.83
CA ILE A 583 12.12 -13.84 3.28
C ILE A 583 10.90 -14.64 3.70
N LYS A 584 11.14 -15.71 4.46
CA LYS A 584 10.09 -16.52 5.06
C LYS A 584 9.36 -15.73 6.16
N THR A 585 10.13 -15.10 7.03
CA THR A 585 9.60 -14.38 8.18
C THR A 585 10.61 -13.39 8.76
N PHE A 586 10.11 -12.45 9.55
CA PHE A 586 10.90 -11.75 10.56
C PHE A 586 10.66 -12.38 11.93
N GLU A 587 11.72 -12.92 12.55
CA GLU A 587 11.65 -13.42 13.92
C GLU A 587 11.79 -12.24 14.88
N VAL A 588 10.74 -11.99 15.65
CA VAL A 588 10.72 -10.99 16.71
C VAL A 588 10.96 -11.71 18.01
N GLU A 589 12.01 -11.33 18.73
CA GLU A 589 12.35 -11.88 20.03
C GLU A 589 12.24 -10.85 21.14
N PHE A 590 11.91 -11.34 22.33
CA PHE A 590 11.73 -10.55 23.54
C PHE A 590 12.45 -11.20 24.73
N SER A 591 12.98 -10.36 25.61
CA SER A 591 13.67 -10.73 26.84
C SER A 591 13.32 -9.74 27.97
N THR A 592 13.00 -10.26 29.15
CA THR A 592 12.78 -9.45 30.37
C THR A 592 14.05 -9.27 31.21
N ASP A 593 15.02 -10.17 31.06
CA ASP A 593 16.28 -10.22 31.83
C ASP A 593 17.50 -9.70 31.03
N CYS A 594 17.30 -9.31 29.77
CA CYS A 594 18.34 -8.94 28.80
C CYS A 594 19.31 -10.06 28.41
N GLU A 595 19.09 -11.29 28.87
CA GLU A 595 19.97 -12.45 28.64
C GLU A 595 19.27 -13.53 27.81
N THR A 596 18.04 -13.90 28.21
CA THR A 596 17.27 -14.97 27.59
C THR A 596 16.22 -14.39 26.66
N PHE A 597 16.43 -14.58 25.35
CA PHE A 597 15.49 -14.14 24.31
C PHE A 597 14.62 -15.30 23.83
N SER A 598 13.34 -15.02 23.60
CA SER A 598 12.38 -15.96 23.03
C SER A 598 11.58 -15.33 21.91
N ARG A 599 11.31 -16.11 20.85
CA ARG A 599 10.49 -15.66 19.72
C ARG A 599 9.03 -15.49 20.15
N ILE A 600 8.46 -14.32 19.91
CA ILE A 600 7.09 -13.96 20.34
C ILE A 600 6.06 -14.05 19.22
N ASN A 601 6.46 -13.89 17.96
CA ASN A 601 5.56 -14.08 16.82
C ASN A 601 5.48 -15.57 16.42
N THR A 602 4.37 -16.21 16.76
CA THR A 602 4.15 -17.65 16.49
C THR A 602 3.86 -17.99 15.03
N ARG A 603 3.41 -17.01 14.25
CA ARG A 603 3.19 -17.15 12.81
C ARG A 603 4.27 -16.38 12.07
N ASP A 604 4.59 -16.86 10.88
CA ASP A 604 5.49 -16.16 9.99
C ASP A 604 4.83 -14.88 9.48
N VAL A 605 5.61 -13.79 9.45
CA VAL A 605 5.15 -12.45 9.05
C VAL A 605 6.12 -11.88 8.03
N ILE A 606 5.58 -11.28 6.98
CA ILE A 606 6.38 -10.62 5.93
C ILE A 606 6.33 -9.08 6.02
N PHE A 607 5.45 -8.55 6.87
CA PHE A 607 5.36 -7.11 7.13
C PHE A 607 6.38 -6.70 8.19
N THR A 608 6.91 -5.49 8.10
CA THR A 608 7.93 -4.98 9.03
C THR A 608 7.33 -4.38 10.31
N SER A 609 6.19 -4.92 10.74
CA SER A 609 5.53 -4.56 11.99
C SER A 609 4.88 -5.75 12.68
N TYR A 610 4.80 -5.71 14.00
CA TYR A 610 4.18 -6.74 14.82
C TYR A 610 3.59 -6.16 16.11
N VAL A 611 2.36 -6.50 16.45
CA VAL A 611 1.76 -6.11 17.74
C VAL A 611 1.99 -7.20 18.77
N HIS A 612 2.79 -6.90 19.80
CA HIS A 612 2.95 -7.77 20.95
C HIS A 612 1.86 -7.48 21.98
N SER A 613 1.03 -8.50 22.24
CA SER A 613 -0.10 -8.45 23.19
C SER A 613 -0.21 -9.81 23.90
N PRO A 614 0.70 -10.11 24.85
CA PRO A 614 0.71 -11.39 25.54
C PRO A 614 -0.50 -11.58 26.46
N VAL A 615 -0.65 -12.78 27.03
CA VAL A 615 -1.67 -13.11 28.02
C VAL A 615 -0.97 -13.15 29.37
N ASP A 616 -1.40 -12.32 30.32
CA ASP A 616 -0.89 -12.31 31.70
C ASP A 616 0.63 -12.05 31.86
N GLU A 617 1.31 -11.58 30.82
CA GLU A 617 2.72 -11.16 30.84
C GLU A 617 2.87 -9.66 30.52
N GLY A 618 3.99 -9.08 30.92
CA GLY A 618 4.33 -7.69 30.61
C GLY A 618 5.01 -7.54 29.24
N VAL A 619 5.05 -6.31 28.74
CA VAL A 619 5.75 -5.94 27.50
C VAL A 619 7.06 -5.17 27.75
N ASP A 620 7.38 -4.90 29.02
CA ASP A 620 8.62 -4.24 29.44
C ASP A 620 9.82 -5.17 29.27
N GLY A 621 10.83 -4.73 28.51
CA GLY A 621 12.03 -5.53 28.27
C GLY A 621 12.78 -5.10 27.02
N VAL A 622 13.56 -6.02 26.46
CA VAL A 622 14.40 -5.80 25.29
C VAL A 622 13.89 -6.64 24.13
N TYR A 623 13.78 -6.00 22.97
CA TYR A 623 13.35 -6.62 21.73
C TYR A 623 14.48 -6.64 20.72
N ARG A 624 14.48 -7.64 19.85
CA ARG A 624 15.35 -7.70 18.67
C ARG A 624 14.64 -8.43 17.53
N VAL A 625 14.98 -8.09 16.29
CA VAL A 625 14.34 -8.68 15.10
C VAL A 625 15.39 -9.16 14.12
N ARG A 626 15.16 -10.28 13.43
CA ARG A 626 15.99 -10.72 12.30
C ARG A 626 15.14 -11.27 11.16
N ALA A 627 15.63 -11.13 9.94
CA ALA A 627 15.05 -11.81 8.78
C ALA A 627 15.49 -13.28 8.73
N VAL A 628 14.61 -14.17 8.26
CA VAL A 628 14.91 -15.58 7.99
C VAL A 628 14.47 -15.89 6.57
N ASP A 629 15.37 -16.44 5.75
CA ASP A 629 15.09 -16.76 4.35
C ASP A 629 14.26 -18.04 4.16
N TYR A 630 13.91 -18.35 2.91
CA TYR A 630 13.18 -19.57 2.55
C TYR A 630 13.91 -20.87 2.92
N TRP A 631 15.25 -20.86 2.99
CA TRP A 631 16.07 -22.00 3.42
C TRP A 631 16.24 -22.10 4.93
N GLY A 632 15.55 -21.27 5.71
CA GLY A 632 15.64 -21.24 7.17
C GLY A 632 16.95 -20.66 7.69
N LYS A 633 17.71 -19.93 6.86
CA LYS A 633 18.95 -19.28 7.29
C LYS A 633 18.63 -17.92 7.91
N PRO A 634 18.99 -17.70 9.18
CA PRO A 634 18.77 -16.41 9.82
C PRO A 634 19.86 -15.40 9.44
N GLY A 635 19.44 -14.17 9.16
CA GLY A 635 20.31 -13.01 9.14
C GLY A 635 20.71 -12.55 10.54
N PRO A 636 21.59 -11.55 10.66
CA PRO A 636 21.91 -10.92 11.94
C PRO A 636 20.67 -10.29 12.59
N TYR A 637 20.59 -10.33 13.92
CA TYR A 637 19.59 -9.53 14.63
C TYR A 637 19.88 -8.04 14.48
N SER A 638 18.83 -7.23 14.48
CA SER A 638 18.89 -5.80 14.73
C SER A 638 19.65 -5.50 16.02
N LEU A 639 20.08 -4.25 16.19
CA LEU A 639 20.44 -3.78 17.52
C LEU A 639 19.25 -4.02 18.48
N PRO A 640 19.48 -4.61 19.67
CA PRO A 640 18.43 -4.80 20.64
C PRO A 640 17.97 -3.45 21.19
N GLU A 641 16.65 -3.24 21.25
CA GLU A 641 16.06 -1.99 21.71
C GLU A 641 15.15 -2.23 22.93
N LYS A 642 15.26 -1.35 23.92
CA LYS A 642 14.49 -1.46 25.16
C LYS A 642 13.15 -0.74 25.00
N TYR A 643 12.08 -1.37 25.44
CA TYR A 643 10.77 -0.75 25.63
C TYR A 643 10.39 -0.76 27.10
N SER A 644 9.75 0.32 27.56
CA SER A 644 9.14 0.41 28.88
C SER A 644 7.85 1.20 28.81
N GLU A 645 6.79 0.69 29.43
CA GLU A 645 5.48 1.35 29.53
C GLU A 645 5.50 2.68 30.32
N GLN A 646 6.58 2.94 31.07
CA GLN A 646 6.71 4.13 31.90
C GLN A 646 7.29 5.35 31.17
N HIS A 647 7.68 5.20 29.90
CA HIS A 647 8.35 6.24 29.10
C HIS A 647 7.69 6.51 27.77
#